data_AF-W9GXU7-F1
#
_entry.id   AF-W9GXU7-F1
#
_cell.length_a   1.000
_cell.length_b   1.000
_cell.length_c   1.000
_cell.angle_alpha   90.00
_cell.angle_beta   90.00
_cell.angle_gamma   90.00
#
_symmetry.space_group_name_H-M   'P 1'
#
loop_
_entity.id
_entity.type
_entity.pdbx_description
1 polymer ?
#
loop_
_entity_poly.entity_id
_entity_poly.type
_entity_poly.pdbx_seq_one_letter_code
_entity_poly.pdbx_strand_id
1 'polypeptide(L)'
;MRPDILFPLFAPVTTLKGLGPKLGKLTEKLVGPHVADLLWHLPTGIIDRRFAPEVANAPDNAIATLTVRVEHHSAPMNPRHPYKVRCRDDSGEIDLVFFHARGDWLLKQLPIGQQVVVSGKVEWFNGMPQMAHPDHIVPADAKGEFEPVEPVYPMTAGLASKVLRKAVASALAAAKDLPEWQDAAWLARRGWPSWRAALATVHNPQDEADLSGMTPPRGRLAFDELLSNQLALALIRQHQRKLSGRSVVGDGRLRQRVTAALPFALTGAQAGALEEIYDDMRADRRMLRLLQGDVGSGKTVVALLAMLNAVEAGAQAALMAPTEILARQHFETLTPLAEAAGVRLAVLTGRDKGKARAAIHERLAAGEIDIIVGTHALFQEDVAFRDLAVAVIDEQHRFGVHQRLQLSSKGRAVDVLVMTATPIPRTLTLTAYGDMDVSRLTEKPPGRKPITTITIPIDRLEEVIAGVQRKIAEGARVYWVCPLVEESELVDLAAATDRHALLRGMIGERVGLVHGKMKPTDKDAVMTAFAGGGLDVLVATTVIEVGVNVPEASVMVIEHAERFGLAQLHQLRGRIGRGTAASTCLLLYDNPLSETSKARLTIMKNTEDGFLIAEEDLRLRGAGEVLGTRQSGLPEFRMADLAVHGDLLAVARDDARLILDRDPELQSERGRALRVLLYLFEREQAVKYLRSG
;
A
#
# COMPACT_ATOMS: atom_id res chain seq x y z
N MET A 1 1.77 -21.85 -19.95
CA MET A 1 0.97 -21.25 -21.03
C MET A 1 -0.44 -21.07 -20.50
N ARG A 2 -0.99 -19.86 -20.64
CA ARG A 2 -2.32 -19.48 -20.13
C ARG A 2 -3.41 -20.30 -20.84
N PRO A 3 -4.50 -20.71 -20.17
CA PRO A 3 -5.62 -21.41 -20.80
C PRO A 3 -6.28 -20.56 -21.90
N ASP A 4 -6.60 -21.19 -23.03
CA ASP A 4 -7.20 -20.55 -24.21
C ASP A 4 -8.52 -19.84 -23.90
N ILE A 5 -9.27 -20.34 -22.92
CA ILE A 5 -10.53 -19.74 -22.45
C ILE A 5 -10.34 -18.31 -21.93
N LEU A 6 -9.14 -17.95 -21.47
CA LEU A 6 -8.80 -16.63 -20.95
C LEU A 6 -8.21 -15.68 -22.00
N PHE A 7 -7.85 -16.15 -23.20
CA PHE A 7 -7.20 -15.30 -24.22
C PHE A 7 -7.97 -14.00 -24.52
N PRO A 8 -9.31 -13.99 -24.66
CA PRO A 8 -10.06 -12.76 -24.90
C PRO A 8 -9.90 -11.72 -23.78
N LEU A 9 -9.76 -12.17 -22.53
CA LEU A 9 -9.66 -11.28 -21.36
C LEU A 9 -8.28 -10.64 -21.23
N PHE A 10 -7.25 -11.25 -21.82
CA PHE A 10 -5.89 -10.72 -21.78
C PHE A 10 -5.43 -10.11 -23.10
N ALA A 11 -6.36 -9.91 -24.04
CA ALA A 11 -6.09 -9.07 -25.20
C ALA A 11 -5.92 -7.61 -24.75
N PRO A 12 -5.16 -6.78 -25.49
CA PRO A 12 -5.07 -5.35 -25.22
C PRO A 12 -6.44 -4.67 -25.24
N VAL A 13 -6.69 -3.68 -24.37
CA VAL A 13 -7.96 -2.92 -24.35
C VAL A 13 -8.28 -2.25 -25.70
N THR A 14 -7.25 -1.94 -26.50
CA THR A 14 -7.39 -1.38 -27.87
C THR A 14 -8.06 -2.34 -28.86
N THR A 15 -8.18 -3.62 -28.53
CA THR A 15 -8.93 -4.60 -29.34
C THR A 15 -10.45 -4.44 -29.20
N LEU A 16 -10.92 -3.75 -28.14
CA LEU A 16 -12.34 -3.51 -27.93
C LEU A 16 -12.88 -2.45 -28.89
N LYS A 17 -14.08 -2.71 -29.40
CA LYS A 17 -14.73 -1.87 -30.40
C LYS A 17 -15.09 -0.50 -29.81
N GLY A 18 -14.46 0.56 -30.31
CA GLY A 18 -14.68 1.94 -29.84
C GLY A 18 -13.51 2.52 -29.03
N LEU A 19 -12.49 1.71 -28.70
CA LEU A 19 -11.26 2.18 -28.07
C LEU A 19 -10.14 2.31 -29.11
N GLY A 20 -10.13 3.42 -29.85
CA GLY A 20 -9.00 3.76 -30.74
C GLY A 20 -7.70 4.06 -29.96
N PRO A 21 -6.55 4.23 -30.64
CA PRO A 21 -5.23 4.33 -29.98
C PRO A 21 -5.12 5.39 -28.88
N LYS A 22 -5.78 6.55 -29.07
CA LYS A 22 -5.80 7.64 -28.07
C LYS A 22 -6.60 7.27 -26.82
N LEU A 23 -7.82 6.76 -27.01
CA LEU A 23 -8.71 6.37 -25.91
C LEU A 23 -8.21 5.10 -25.21
N GLY A 24 -7.57 4.19 -25.96
CA GLY A 24 -6.91 3.01 -25.42
C GLY A 24 -5.81 3.36 -24.42
N LYS A 25 -4.92 4.31 -24.76
CA LYS A 25 -3.87 4.78 -23.82
C LYS A 25 -4.45 5.42 -22.55
N LEU A 26 -5.54 6.18 -22.67
CA LEU A 26 -6.21 6.78 -21.50
C LEU A 26 -6.87 5.71 -20.62
N THR A 27 -7.47 4.70 -21.25
CA THR A 27 -8.07 3.55 -20.56
C THR A 27 -7.00 2.71 -19.88
N GLU A 28 -5.90 2.43 -20.56
CA GLU A 28 -4.74 1.71 -20.02
C GLU A 28 -4.14 2.40 -18.80
N LYS A 29 -4.04 3.74 -18.84
CA LYS A 29 -3.59 4.53 -17.68
C LYS A 29 -4.58 4.48 -16.52
N LEU A 30 -5.88 4.34 -16.80
CA LEU A 30 -6.93 4.35 -15.78
C LEU A 30 -7.11 2.98 -15.11
N VAL A 31 -7.20 1.90 -15.90
CA VAL A 31 -7.56 0.56 -15.39
C VAL A 31 -6.47 -0.48 -15.58
N GLY A 32 -5.70 -0.38 -16.68
CA GLY A 32 -4.70 -1.37 -17.07
C GLY A 32 -4.79 -1.77 -18.56
N PRO A 33 -3.77 -2.50 -19.06
CA PRO A 33 -3.61 -2.76 -20.49
C PRO A 33 -4.56 -3.83 -21.05
N HIS A 34 -5.16 -4.68 -20.22
CA HIS A 34 -5.92 -5.85 -20.65
C HIS A 34 -7.44 -5.65 -20.57
N VAL A 35 -8.20 -6.40 -21.39
CA VAL A 35 -9.68 -6.41 -21.32
C VAL A 35 -10.19 -6.79 -19.92
N ALA A 36 -9.51 -7.68 -19.20
CA ALA A 36 -9.82 -8.07 -17.83
C ALA A 36 -9.78 -6.90 -16.86
N ASP A 37 -8.91 -5.91 -17.09
CA ASP A 37 -8.77 -4.77 -16.19
C ASP A 37 -10.03 -3.90 -16.14
N LEU A 38 -10.79 -3.87 -17.24
CA LEU A 38 -12.11 -3.22 -17.28
C LEU A 38 -13.17 -3.97 -16.44
N LEU A 39 -13.03 -5.29 -16.29
CA LEU A 39 -13.93 -6.10 -15.44
C LEU A 39 -13.65 -5.91 -13.94
N TRP A 40 -12.45 -5.45 -13.61
CA TRP A 40 -12.06 -5.13 -12.23
C TRP A 40 -12.38 -3.67 -11.86
N HIS A 41 -12.70 -2.84 -12.84
CA HIS A 41 -13.05 -1.44 -12.65
C HIS A 41 -14.52 -1.28 -12.26
N LEU A 42 -14.81 -1.45 -10.97
CA LEU A 42 -16.19 -1.46 -10.45
C LEU A 42 -16.82 -0.06 -10.37
N PRO A 43 -18.16 0.04 -10.46
CA PRO A 43 -18.85 1.29 -10.24
C PRO A 43 -18.82 1.69 -8.75
N THR A 44 -18.74 3.00 -8.52
CA THR A 44 -18.72 3.64 -7.19
C THR A 44 -20.01 4.40 -6.88
N GLY A 45 -20.89 4.57 -7.87
CA GLY A 45 -22.16 5.26 -7.72
C GLY A 45 -23.16 4.83 -8.79
N ILE A 46 -24.36 5.35 -8.69
CA ILE A 46 -25.40 5.22 -9.72
C ILE A 46 -26.02 6.58 -10.04
N ILE A 47 -26.51 6.74 -11.25
CA ILE A 47 -27.45 7.79 -11.62
C ILE A 47 -28.79 7.11 -11.83
N ASP A 48 -29.73 7.36 -10.91
CA ASP A 48 -31.11 6.88 -11.05
C ASP A 48 -31.89 7.85 -11.95
N ARG A 49 -32.36 7.33 -13.08
CA ARG A 49 -33.15 8.07 -14.07
C ARG A 49 -34.59 7.54 -14.18
N ARG A 50 -35.01 6.66 -13.26
CA ARG A 50 -36.39 6.14 -13.17
C ARG A 50 -37.41 7.22 -12.83
N PHE A 51 -36.96 8.29 -12.16
CA PHE A 51 -37.82 9.40 -11.77
C PHE A 51 -38.30 10.19 -13.00
N ALA A 52 -39.57 10.01 -13.34
CA ALA A 52 -40.22 10.60 -14.52
C ALA A 52 -41.48 11.38 -14.12
N PRO A 53 -41.36 12.53 -13.43
CA PRO A 53 -42.49 13.37 -13.08
C PRO A 53 -43.05 14.10 -14.32
N GLU A 54 -44.21 14.71 -14.15
CA GLU A 54 -44.67 15.79 -15.04
C GLU A 54 -43.82 17.05 -14.84
N VAL A 55 -43.67 17.89 -15.85
CA VAL A 55 -42.85 19.12 -15.83
C VAL A 55 -43.18 20.01 -14.63
N ALA A 56 -44.46 20.23 -14.34
CA ALA A 56 -44.90 21.08 -13.22
C ALA A 56 -44.51 20.52 -11.84
N ASN A 57 -44.32 19.21 -11.73
CA ASN A 57 -44.01 18.49 -10.50
C ASN A 57 -42.52 18.13 -10.38
N ALA A 58 -41.69 18.54 -11.34
CA ALA A 58 -40.26 18.30 -11.30
C ALA A 58 -39.63 19.10 -10.15
N PRO A 59 -38.99 18.47 -9.15
CA PRO A 59 -38.35 19.17 -8.04
C PRO A 59 -37.09 19.91 -8.49
N ASP A 60 -36.77 20.99 -7.77
CA ASP A 60 -35.54 21.73 -8.01
C ASP A 60 -34.29 20.92 -7.64
N ASN A 61 -33.25 21.05 -8.46
CA ASN A 61 -31.96 20.37 -8.34
C ASN A 61 -31.99 18.83 -8.40
N ALA A 62 -33.04 18.22 -8.96
CA ALA A 62 -33.15 16.77 -9.12
C ALA A 62 -32.91 16.31 -10.56
N ILE A 63 -32.39 15.09 -10.73
CA ILE A 63 -32.34 14.44 -12.05
C ILE A 63 -33.74 13.89 -12.35
N ALA A 64 -34.30 14.29 -13.49
CA ALA A 64 -35.62 13.85 -13.93
C ALA A 64 -35.59 13.46 -15.42
N THR A 65 -36.40 12.47 -15.77
CA THR A 65 -36.60 12.00 -17.15
C THR A 65 -37.99 12.39 -17.63
N LEU A 66 -38.07 13.41 -18.50
CA LEU A 66 -39.31 14.04 -18.92
C LEU A 66 -39.63 13.66 -20.38
N THR A 67 -40.89 13.38 -20.68
CA THR A 67 -41.36 13.21 -22.06
C THR A 67 -42.04 14.52 -22.47
N VAL A 68 -41.41 15.27 -23.37
CA VAL A 68 -41.83 16.63 -23.72
C VAL A 68 -41.96 16.80 -25.22
N ARG A 69 -42.89 17.65 -25.65
CA ARG A 69 -43.04 18.07 -27.05
C ARG A 69 -42.24 19.34 -27.29
N VAL A 70 -41.43 19.37 -28.34
CA VAL A 70 -40.65 20.55 -28.73
C VAL A 70 -41.57 21.60 -29.35
N GLU A 71 -41.60 22.82 -28.82
CA GLU A 71 -42.46 23.90 -29.33
C GLU A 71 -41.71 24.87 -30.22
N HIS A 72 -40.60 25.43 -29.72
CA HIS A 72 -39.87 26.47 -30.44
C HIS A 72 -38.40 26.51 -30.03
N HIS A 73 -37.56 26.93 -30.98
CA HIS A 73 -36.12 27.10 -30.81
C HIS A 73 -35.75 28.58 -30.77
N SER A 74 -35.23 29.04 -29.65
CA SER A 74 -34.79 30.41 -29.44
C SER A 74 -33.26 30.49 -29.56
N ALA A 75 -32.79 30.73 -30.77
CA ALA A 75 -31.37 30.94 -31.05
C ALA A 75 -30.87 32.27 -30.46
N PRO A 76 -29.66 32.33 -29.88
CA PRO A 76 -29.16 33.54 -29.25
C PRO A 76 -28.70 34.56 -30.31
N MET A 77 -29.07 35.83 -30.14
CA MET A 77 -28.59 36.94 -30.99
C MET A 77 -27.10 37.26 -30.79
N ASN A 78 -26.53 36.87 -29.63
CA ASN A 78 -25.11 37.06 -29.30
C ASN A 78 -24.51 35.70 -28.92
N PRO A 79 -23.31 35.34 -29.42
CA PRO A 79 -22.64 34.07 -29.10
C PRO A 79 -22.40 33.79 -27.61
N ARG A 80 -22.47 34.82 -26.74
CA ARG A 80 -22.36 34.68 -25.27
C ARG A 80 -23.66 34.24 -24.57
N HIS A 81 -24.81 34.32 -25.24
CA HIS A 81 -26.08 33.86 -24.67
C HIS A 81 -26.34 32.39 -25.03
N PRO A 82 -27.01 31.62 -24.16
CA PRO A 82 -27.33 30.23 -24.44
C PRO A 82 -28.44 30.11 -25.48
N TYR A 83 -28.41 29.00 -26.21
CA TYR A 83 -29.53 28.55 -27.05
C TYR A 83 -30.59 27.93 -26.15
N LYS A 84 -31.86 28.31 -26.33
CA LYS A 84 -32.97 27.76 -25.56
C LYS A 84 -33.93 27.02 -26.46
N VAL A 85 -34.33 25.82 -26.08
CA VAL A 85 -35.39 25.05 -26.76
C VAL A 85 -36.56 24.91 -25.80
N ARG A 86 -37.67 25.56 -26.11
CA ARG A 86 -38.89 25.46 -25.32
C ARG A 86 -39.60 24.16 -25.62
N CYS A 87 -39.87 23.41 -24.59
CA CYS A 87 -40.63 22.17 -24.65
C CYS A 87 -41.81 22.23 -23.67
N ARG A 88 -42.82 21.40 -23.90
CA ARG A 88 -44.04 21.35 -23.09
C ARG A 88 -44.52 19.91 -22.92
N ASP A 89 -45.09 19.61 -21.76
CA ASP A 89 -45.97 18.45 -21.55
C ASP A 89 -47.40 18.91 -21.18
N ASP A 90 -48.27 17.98 -20.81
CA ASP A 90 -49.66 18.33 -20.45
C ASP A 90 -49.77 19.20 -19.18
N SER A 91 -48.71 19.28 -18.37
CA SER A 91 -48.67 19.99 -17.09
C SER A 91 -48.04 21.39 -17.17
N GLY A 92 -47.08 21.61 -18.08
CA GLY A 92 -46.34 22.87 -18.13
C GLY A 92 -45.23 22.96 -19.18
N GLU A 93 -44.54 24.10 -19.19
CA GLU A 93 -43.41 24.39 -20.08
C GLU A 93 -42.06 24.23 -19.37
N ILE A 94 -41.04 23.77 -20.11
CA ILE A 94 -39.64 23.66 -19.67
C ILE A 94 -38.70 24.19 -20.75
N ASP A 95 -37.68 24.95 -20.35
CA ASP A 95 -36.61 25.41 -21.24
C ASP A 95 -35.41 24.44 -21.20
N LEU A 96 -35.03 23.85 -22.33
CA LEU A 96 -33.75 23.15 -22.48
C LEU A 96 -32.67 24.15 -22.89
N VAL A 97 -31.62 24.28 -22.08
CA VAL A 97 -30.61 25.34 -22.22
C VAL A 97 -29.28 24.74 -22.67
N PHE A 98 -28.70 25.27 -23.74
CA PHE A 98 -27.40 24.83 -24.26
C PHE A 98 -26.43 25.99 -24.43
N PHE A 99 -25.26 25.88 -23.82
CA PHE A 99 -24.14 26.78 -24.03
C PHE A 99 -23.30 26.31 -25.22
N HIS A 100 -22.89 27.25 -26.10
CA HIS A 100 -22.06 26.97 -27.29
C HIS A 100 -22.60 25.89 -28.25
N ALA A 101 -23.92 25.74 -28.37
CA ALA A 101 -24.53 24.74 -29.23
C ALA A 101 -24.44 25.07 -30.73
N ARG A 102 -24.36 24.03 -31.55
CA ARG A 102 -24.54 24.13 -33.01
C ARG A 102 -26.03 23.98 -33.33
N GLY A 103 -26.64 25.04 -33.86
CA GLY A 103 -28.09 25.08 -34.16
C GLY A 103 -28.57 23.92 -35.03
N ASP A 104 -27.80 23.55 -36.07
CA ASP A 104 -28.16 22.45 -36.98
C ASP A 104 -28.25 21.10 -36.27
N TRP A 105 -27.40 20.87 -35.26
CA TRP A 105 -27.45 19.64 -34.46
C TRP A 105 -28.69 19.62 -33.56
N LEU A 106 -29.03 20.75 -32.94
CA LEU A 106 -30.23 20.88 -32.11
C LEU A 106 -31.51 20.70 -32.91
N LEU A 107 -31.62 21.31 -34.10
CA LEU A 107 -32.80 21.15 -34.96
C LEU A 107 -33.01 19.69 -35.39
N LYS A 108 -31.92 18.92 -35.53
CA LYS A 108 -31.98 17.50 -35.85
C LYS A 108 -32.36 16.62 -34.65
N GLN A 109 -31.84 16.94 -33.46
CA GLN A 109 -32.09 16.17 -32.23
C GLN A 109 -33.42 16.53 -31.55
N LEU A 110 -33.87 17.78 -31.72
CA LEU A 110 -35.09 18.33 -31.14
C LEU A 110 -35.96 18.95 -32.25
N PRO A 111 -36.55 18.16 -33.17
CA PRO A 111 -37.38 18.71 -34.23
C PRO A 111 -38.67 19.34 -33.66
N ILE A 112 -39.02 20.54 -34.14
CA ILE A 112 -40.24 21.24 -33.71
C ILE A 112 -41.47 20.36 -33.95
N GLY A 113 -42.35 20.29 -32.95
CA GLY A 113 -43.60 19.55 -32.99
C GLY A 113 -43.49 18.07 -32.61
N GLN A 114 -42.29 17.51 -32.50
CA GLN A 114 -42.07 16.11 -32.11
C GLN A 114 -41.97 15.93 -30.59
N GLN A 115 -42.32 14.74 -30.12
CA GLN A 115 -42.09 14.31 -28.74
C GLN A 115 -40.71 13.70 -28.60
N VAL A 116 -40.02 14.10 -27.54
CA VAL A 116 -38.69 13.62 -27.16
C VAL A 116 -38.67 13.28 -25.69
N VAL A 117 -37.83 12.33 -25.31
CA VAL A 117 -37.52 12.03 -23.92
C VAL A 117 -36.18 12.69 -23.59
N VAL A 118 -36.19 13.55 -22.58
CA VAL A 118 -35.02 14.26 -22.09
C VAL A 118 -34.73 13.86 -20.65
N SER A 119 -33.46 13.64 -20.32
CA SER A 119 -33.05 13.36 -18.95
C SER A 119 -31.87 14.22 -18.58
N GLY A 120 -31.91 14.77 -17.37
CA GLY A 120 -30.88 15.64 -16.83
C GLY A 120 -31.35 16.30 -15.55
N LYS A 121 -30.49 17.15 -15.01
CA LYS A 121 -30.79 17.92 -13.80
C LYS A 121 -31.77 19.05 -14.12
N VAL A 122 -32.91 19.05 -13.46
CA VAL A 122 -33.90 20.13 -13.52
C VAL A 122 -33.54 21.19 -12.49
N GLU A 123 -33.53 22.45 -12.93
CA GLU A 123 -33.29 23.63 -12.09
C GLU A 123 -34.43 24.62 -12.29
N TRP A 124 -34.91 25.21 -11.20
CA TRP A 124 -35.94 26.23 -11.26
C TRP A 124 -35.31 27.62 -11.23
N PHE A 125 -35.51 28.38 -12.29
CA PHE A 125 -35.00 29.74 -12.41
C PHE A 125 -36.14 30.71 -12.73
N ASN A 126 -36.35 31.72 -11.89
CA ASN A 126 -37.44 32.70 -12.00
C ASN A 126 -38.84 32.04 -12.14
N GLY A 127 -39.07 30.93 -11.44
CA GLY A 127 -40.36 30.22 -11.46
C GLY A 127 -40.61 29.38 -12.71
N MET A 128 -39.62 29.22 -13.58
CA MET A 128 -39.68 28.36 -14.76
C MET A 128 -38.67 27.21 -14.61
N PRO A 129 -39.08 25.95 -14.82
CA PRO A 129 -38.13 24.85 -14.85
C PRO A 129 -37.28 24.95 -16.12
N GLN A 130 -36.00 24.66 -15.96
CA GLN A 130 -35.04 24.57 -17.06
C GLN A 130 -34.11 23.37 -16.85
N MET A 131 -33.61 22.83 -17.95
CA MET A 131 -32.61 21.75 -17.95
C MET A 131 -31.41 22.19 -18.78
N ALA A 132 -30.32 22.53 -18.10
CA ALA A 132 -29.08 22.91 -18.75
C ALA A 132 -28.32 21.66 -19.22
N HIS A 133 -28.02 21.58 -20.52
CA HIS A 133 -27.36 20.45 -21.16
C HIS A 133 -27.93 19.09 -20.72
N PRO A 134 -29.15 18.72 -21.17
CA PRO A 134 -29.69 17.39 -20.91
C PRO A 134 -28.65 16.31 -21.21
N ASP A 135 -28.45 15.40 -20.26
CA ASP A 135 -27.52 14.28 -20.39
C ASP A 135 -27.93 13.36 -21.56
N HIS A 136 -29.24 13.19 -21.73
CA HIS A 136 -29.85 12.36 -22.76
C HIS A 136 -30.97 13.12 -23.46
N ILE A 137 -31.01 12.99 -24.78
CA ILE A 137 -32.08 13.43 -25.65
C ILE A 137 -32.31 12.27 -26.62
N VAL A 138 -33.47 11.62 -26.51
CA VAL A 138 -33.83 10.50 -27.39
C VAL A 138 -35.25 10.70 -27.96
N PRO A 139 -35.52 10.24 -29.18
CA PRO A 139 -36.87 10.16 -29.72
C PRO A 139 -37.81 9.37 -28.79
N ALA A 140 -39.10 9.74 -28.75
CA ALA A 140 -40.07 9.10 -27.85
C ALA A 140 -40.27 7.60 -28.11
N ASP A 141 -40.12 7.15 -29.37
CA ASP A 141 -40.15 5.75 -29.79
C ASP A 141 -38.90 4.97 -29.35
N ALA A 142 -37.79 5.66 -29.09
CA ALA A 142 -36.55 5.10 -28.56
C ALA A 142 -36.45 5.14 -27.02
N LYS A 143 -37.55 5.41 -26.30
CA LYS A 143 -37.59 5.46 -24.83
C LYS A 143 -37.06 4.18 -24.17
N GLY A 144 -37.25 3.02 -24.82
CA GLY A 144 -36.74 1.74 -24.33
C GLY A 144 -35.21 1.55 -24.44
N GLU A 145 -34.50 2.42 -25.18
CA GLU A 145 -33.03 2.41 -25.26
C GLU A 145 -32.37 3.09 -24.06
N PHE A 146 -33.18 3.67 -23.18
CA PHE A 146 -32.73 4.40 -22.02
C PHE A 146 -32.46 3.46 -20.84
N GLU A 147 -31.21 3.44 -20.35
CA GLU A 147 -30.87 2.73 -19.13
C GLU A 147 -31.49 3.46 -17.93
N PRO A 148 -32.45 2.85 -17.20
CA PRO A 148 -33.14 3.52 -16.10
C PRO A 148 -32.21 3.83 -14.92
N VAL A 149 -31.15 3.03 -14.76
CA VAL A 149 -30.12 3.21 -13.74
C VAL A 149 -28.77 3.08 -14.43
N GLU A 150 -27.94 4.10 -14.30
CA GLU A 150 -26.61 4.12 -14.92
C GLU A 150 -25.51 3.95 -13.89
N PRO A 151 -24.59 2.97 -14.06
CA PRO A 151 -23.42 2.85 -13.21
C PRO A 151 -22.44 4.01 -13.43
N VAL A 152 -21.97 4.59 -12.34
CA VAL A 152 -20.93 5.62 -12.31
C VAL A 152 -19.59 4.97 -11.97
N TYR A 153 -18.64 5.11 -12.89
CA TYR A 153 -17.28 4.62 -12.74
C TYR A 153 -16.31 5.75 -12.42
N PRO A 154 -15.23 5.51 -11.68
CA PRO A 154 -14.13 6.45 -11.58
C PRO A 154 -13.55 6.77 -12.98
N MET A 155 -13.23 8.04 -13.24
CA MET A 155 -12.81 8.53 -14.56
C MET A 155 -11.51 9.33 -14.51
N THR A 156 -10.86 9.49 -15.68
CA THR A 156 -9.73 10.39 -15.89
C THR A 156 -10.08 11.46 -16.91
N ALA A 157 -9.41 12.62 -16.84
CA ALA A 157 -9.57 13.69 -17.82
C ALA A 157 -9.38 13.18 -19.26
N GLY A 158 -10.31 13.54 -20.14
CA GLY A 158 -10.30 13.14 -21.56
C GLY A 158 -10.97 11.80 -21.87
N LEU A 159 -11.48 11.08 -20.86
CA LEU A 159 -12.29 9.86 -21.06
C LEU A 159 -13.74 10.12 -20.63
N ALA A 160 -14.67 10.08 -21.59
CA ALA A 160 -16.09 10.31 -21.31
C ALA A 160 -16.74 9.04 -20.70
N SER A 161 -17.66 9.24 -19.74
CA SER A 161 -18.41 8.15 -19.08
C SER A 161 -19.03 7.16 -20.06
N LYS A 162 -19.71 7.66 -21.10
CA LYS A 162 -20.34 6.83 -22.15
C LYS A 162 -19.35 5.90 -22.87
N VAL A 163 -18.11 6.37 -23.09
CA VAL A 163 -17.06 5.55 -23.72
C VAL A 163 -16.62 4.45 -22.77
N LEU A 164 -16.41 4.79 -21.49
CA LEU A 164 -15.99 3.83 -20.47
C LEU A 164 -17.08 2.76 -20.23
N ARG A 165 -18.36 3.15 -20.09
CA ARG A 165 -19.49 2.21 -19.98
C ARG A 165 -19.54 1.23 -21.14
N LYS A 166 -19.39 1.73 -22.37
CA LYS A 166 -19.36 0.87 -23.58
C LYS A 166 -18.15 -0.08 -23.59
N ALA A 167 -17.00 0.38 -23.11
CA ALA A 167 -15.81 -0.46 -22.99
C ALA A 167 -16.03 -1.59 -21.96
N VAL A 168 -16.57 -1.28 -20.79
CA VAL A 168 -16.92 -2.26 -19.75
C VAL A 168 -17.96 -3.27 -20.28
N ALA A 169 -19.02 -2.81 -20.95
CA ALA A 169 -20.00 -3.69 -21.57
C ALA A 169 -19.37 -4.63 -22.63
N SER A 170 -18.41 -4.11 -23.41
CA SER A 170 -17.68 -4.92 -24.39
C SER A 170 -16.76 -5.94 -23.72
N ALA A 171 -16.16 -5.60 -22.58
CA ALA A 171 -15.37 -6.53 -21.78
C ALA A 171 -16.24 -7.64 -21.17
N LEU A 172 -17.43 -7.30 -20.63
CA LEU A 172 -18.41 -8.26 -20.12
C LEU A 172 -18.89 -9.22 -21.22
N ALA A 173 -19.09 -8.73 -22.44
CA ALA A 173 -19.45 -9.56 -23.58
C ALA A 173 -18.30 -10.51 -23.99
N ALA A 174 -17.04 -10.12 -23.79
CA ALA A 174 -15.87 -10.96 -24.06
C ALA A 174 -15.64 -12.02 -22.97
N ALA A 175 -16.19 -11.82 -21.76
CA ALA A 175 -16.11 -12.78 -20.66
C ALA A 175 -16.97 -14.02 -20.93
N LYS A 176 -16.31 -15.17 -21.08
CA LYS A 176 -16.94 -16.48 -21.26
C LYS A 176 -17.32 -17.10 -19.91
N ASP A 177 -18.20 -18.09 -19.93
CA ASP A 177 -18.45 -18.91 -18.75
C ASP A 177 -17.20 -19.73 -18.43
N LEU A 178 -16.67 -19.55 -17.22
CA LEU A 178 -15.48 -20.25 -16.74
C LEU A 178 -15.89 -21.48 -15.91
N PRO A 179 -15.05 -22.54 -15.88
CA PRO A 179 -15.26 -23.66 -14.98
C PRO A 179 -15.32 -23.20 -13.53
N GLU A 180 -16.21 -23.79 -12.73
CA GLU A 180 -16.38 -23.43 -11.34
C GLU A 180 -15.23 -24.01 -10.48
N TRP A 181 -14.58 -23.16 -9.68
CA TRP A 181 -13.43 -23.50 -8.85
C TRP A 181 -13.76 -23.52 -7.35
N GLN A 182 -14.90 -22.96 -6.96
CA GLN A 182 -15.37 -23.03 -5.58
C GLN A 182 -16.07 -24.35 -5.29
N ASP A 183 -16.06 -24.75 -4.01
CA ASP A 183 -16.81 -25.89 -3.54
C ASP A 183 -18.34 -25.66 -3.68
N ALA A 184 -19.06 -26.66 -4.18
CA ALA A 184 -20.49 -26.55 -4.46
C ALA A 184 -21.34 -26.29 -3.19
N ALA A 185 -20.98 -26.90 -2.06
CA ALA A 185 -21.67 -26.68 -0.80
C ALA A 185 -21.40 -25.27 -0.26
N TRP A 186 -20.19 -24.75 -0.48
CA TRP A 186 -19.84 -23.37 -0.12
C TRP A 186 -20.64 -22.34 -0.92
N LEU A 187 -20.71 -22.50 -2.25
CA LEU A 187 -21.51 -21.64 -3.13
C LEU A 187 -22.98 -21.62 -2.71
N ALA A 188 -23.57 -22.81 -2.49
CA ALA A 188 -24.96 -22.94 -2.08
C ALA A 188 -25.21 -22.28 -0.71
N ARG A 189 -24.32 -22.49 0.26
CA ARG A 189 -24.43 -21.88 1.60
C ARG A 189 -24.34 -20.35 1.56
N ARG A 190 -23.52 -19.79 0.69
CA ARG A 190 -23.34 -18.34 0.54
C ARG A 190 -24.37 -17.69 -0.38
N GLY A 191 -25.14 -18.47 -1.13
CA GLY A 191 -26.04 -17.95 -2.15
C GLY A 191 -25.29 -17.20 -3.27
N TRP A 192 -24.06 -17.64 -3.57
CA TRP A 192 -23.22 -16.94 -4.54
C TRP A 192 -23.55 -17.35 -5.97
N PRO A 193 -23.65 -16.40 -6.91
CA PRO A 193 -23.85 -16.70 -8.33
C PRO A 193 -22.55 -17.24 -8.96
N SER A 194 -22.63 -17.72 -10.21
CA SER A 194 -21.43 -18.06 -10.98
C SER A 194 -20.56 -16.82 -11.21
N TRP A 195 -19.27 -17.02 -11.50
CA TRP A 195 -18.33 -15.91 -11.72
C TRP A 195 -18.83 -14.88 -12.75
N ARG A 196 -19.33 -15.33 -13.90
CA ARG A 196 -19.82 -14.44 -14.97
C ARG A 196 -21.10 -13.70 -14.54
N ALA A 197 -22.01 -14.39 -13.85
CA ALA A 197 -23.22 -13.76 -13.33
C ALA A 197 -22.88 -12.72 -12.25
N ALA A 198 -21.92 -13.03 -11.37
CA ALA A 198 -21.43 -12.08 -10.38
C ALA A 198 -20.89 -10.80 -11.04
N LEU A 199 -20.04 -10.94 -12.06
CA LEU A 199 -19.53 -9.82 -12.85
C LEU A 199 -20.63 -9.00 -13.51
N ALA A 200 -21.59 -9.66 -14.17
CA ALA A 200 -22.70 -8.97 -14.79
C ALA A 200 -23.53 -8.17 -13.78
N THR A 201 -23.75 -8.71 -12.57
CA THR A 201 -24.50 -8.03 -11.51
C THR A 201 -23.74 -6.83 -10.94
N VAL A 202 -22.45 -6.97 -10.62
CA VAL A 202 -21.69 -5.84 -10.01
C VAL A 202 -21.50 -4.65 -10.94
N HIS A 203 -21.54 -4.87 -12.27
CA HIS A 203 -21.48 -3.81 -13.27
C HIS A 203 -22.85 -3.25 -13.67
N ASN A 204 -23.95 -3.85 -13.17
CA ASN A 204 -25.32 -3.41 -13.41
C ASN A 204 -26.10 -3.21 -12.09
N PRO A 205 -25.61 -2.37 -11.16
CA PRO A 205 -26.31 -2.07 -9.92
C PRO A 205 -27.66 -1.41 -10.21
N GLN A 206 -28.71 -1.82 -9.51
CA GLN A 206 -30.05 -1.25 -9.63
C GLN A 206 -30.31 -0.20 -8.55
N ASP A 207 -29.72 -0.36 -7.36
CA ASP A 207 -29.87 0.56 -6.24
C ASP A 207 -28.54 0.76 -5.50
N GLU A 208 -28.43 1.80 -4.65
CA GLU A 208 -27.19 2.06 -3.90
C GLU A 208 -26.75 0.89 -3.02
N ALA A 209 -27.71 0.08 -2.55
CA ALA A 209 -27.43 -1.13 -1.78
C ALA A 209 -26.58 -2.15 -2.56
N ASP A 210 -26.68 -2.18 -3.90
CA ASP A 210 -25.91 -3.09 -4.76
C ASP A 210 -24.42 -2.71 -4.85
N LEU A 211 -24.10 -1.46 -4.51
CA LEU A 211 -22.72 -0.96 -4.47
C LEU A 211 -21.98 -1.42 -3.20
N SER A 212 -22.71 -1.90 -2.19
CA SER A 212 -22.13 -2.37 -0.93
C SER A 212 -21.20 -3.56 -1.15
N GLY A 213 -19.99 -3.50 -0.57
CA GLY A 213 -19.02 -4.60 -0.61
C GLY A 213 -19.54 -5.92 -0.03
N MET A 214 -20.61 -5.89 0.77
CA MET A 214 -21.17 -7.08 1.42
C MET A 214 -22.17 -7.87 0.55
N THR A 215 -22.48 -7.40 -0.66
CA THR A 215 -23.42 -8.10 -1.53
C THR A 215 -22.89 -9.47 -1.95
N PRO A 216 -23.75 -10.50 -2.14
CA PRO A 216 -23.31 -11.83 -2.55
C PRO A 216 -22.41 -11.84 -3.81
N PRO A 217 -22.72 -11.08 -4.89
CA PRO A 217 -21.83 -10.99 -6.07
C PRO A 217 -20.45 -10.39 -5.77
N ARG A 218 -20.37 -9.32 -4.97
CA ARG A 218 -19.08 -8.72 -4.60
C ARG A 218 -18.28 -9.62 -3.66
N GLY A 219 -18.93 -10.22 -2.67
CA GLY A 219 -18.31 -11.21 -1.78
C GLY A 219 -17.79 -12.44 -2.53
N ARG A 220 -18.51 -12.91 -3.55
CA ARG A 220 -18.07 -13.98 -4.47
C ARG A 220 -16.76 -13.62 -5.17
N LEU A 221 -16.69 -12.46 -5.80
CA LEU A 221 -15.51 -12.01 -6.54
C LEU A 221 -14.32 -11.67 -5.64
N ALA A 222 -14.60 -11.08 -4.46
CA ALA A 222 -13.59 -10.86 -3.42
C ALA A 222 -13.00 -12.19 -2.94
N PHE A 223 -13.84 -13.20 -2.68
CA PHE A 223 -13.36 -14.54 -2.31
C PHE A 223 -12.54 -15.18 -3.42
N ASP A 224 -12.95 -15.06 -4.69
CA ASP A 224 -12.19 -15.58 -5.84
C ASP A 224 -10.76 -15.01 -5.86
N GLU A 225 -10.64 -13.69 -5.66
CA GLU A 225 -9.34 -13.02 -5.57
C GLU A 225 -8.52 -13.51 -4.37
N LEU A 226 -9.12 -13.58 -3.18
CA LEU A 226 -8.45 -14.04 -1.95
C LEU A 226 -7.99 -15.50 -2.09
N LEU A 227 -8.84 -16.38 -2.62
CA LEU A 227 -8.52 -17.79 -2.86
C LEU A 227 -7.38 -17.94 -3.87
N SER A 228 -7.40 -17.17 -4.96
CA SER A 228 -6.31 -17.18 -5.95
C SER A 228 -4.96 -16.82 -5.32
N ASN A 229 -4.96 -15.84 -4.41
CA ASN A 229 -3.77 -15.40 -3.68
C ASN A 229 -3.31 -16.46 -2.69
N GLN A 230 -4.22 -16.99 -1.87
CA GLN A 230 -3.89 -18.00 -0.87
C GLN A 230 -3.40 -19.31 -1.50
N LEU A 231 -4.01 -19.73 -2.61
CA LEU A 231 -3.57 -20.90 -3.36
C LEU A 231 -2.20 -20.67 -4.01
N ALA A 232 -1.96 -19.51 -4.61
CA ALA A 232 -0.66 -19.17 -5.17
C ALA A 232 0.46 -19.23 -4.12
N LEU A 233 0.23 -18.64 -2.95
CA LEU A 233 1.15 -18.69 -1.82
C LEU A 233 1.37 -20.12 -1.33
N ALA A 234 0.29 -20.91 -1.23
CA ALA A 234 0.38 -22.30 -0.78
C ALA A 234 1.20 -23.18 -1.73
N LEU A 235 1.07 -22.99 -3.05
CA LEU A 235 1.88 -23.67 -4.07
C LEU A 235 3.36 -23.29 -4.00
N ILE A 236 3.65 -21.99 -3.82
CA ILE A 236 5.01 -21.51 -3.63
C ILE A 236 5.63 -22.14 -2.38
N ARG A 237 4.89 -22.18 -1.26
CA ARG A 237 5.32 -22.83 -0.02
C ARG A 237 5.62 -24.32 -0.22
N GLN A 238 4.74 -25.04 -0.91
CA GLN A 238 4.94 -26.46 -1.17
C GLN A 238 6.19 -26.72 -2.01
N HIS A 239 6.41 -25.91 -3.05
CA HIS A 239 7.62 -26.01 -3.88
C HIS A 239 8.89 -25.65 -3.08
N GLN A 240 8.86 -24.59 -2.27
CA GLN A 240 10.00 -24.22 -1.42
C GLN A 240 10.32 -25.29 -0.38
N ARG A 241 9.30 -25.94 0.22
CA ARG A 241 9.50 -27.09 1.12
C ARG A 241 10.13 -28.29 0.43
N LYS A 242 9.90 -28.48 -0.87
CA LYS A 242 10.58 -29.53 -1.68
C LYS A 242 12.05 -29.18 -1.98
N LEU A 243 12.45 -27.91 -1.90
CA LEU A 243 13.85 -27.53 -2.09
C LEU A 243 14.65 -27.92 -0.85
N SER A 244 15.61 -28.84 -1.01
CA SER A 244 16.50 -29.26 0.08
C SER A 244 17.19 -28.06 0.73
N GLY A 245 17.08 -27.97 2.05
CA GLY A 245 17.82 -27.04 2.89
C GLY A 245 19.25 -27.53 3.17
N ARG A 246 19.92 -26.82 4.08
CA ARG A 246 21.11 -27.31 4.77
C ARG A 246 20.86 -27.18 6.26
N SER A 247 21.20 -28.19 7.05
CA SER A 247 21.16 -28.07 8.50
C SER A 247 22.36 -27.22 8.98
N VAL A 248 22.08 -26.21 9.79
CA VAL A 248 23.06 -25.29 10.38
C VAL A 248 22.94 -25.35 11.90
N VAL A 249 23.88 -26.06 12.53
CA VAL A 249 23.89 -26.28 13.99
C VAL A 249 25.20 -25.76 14.57
N GLY A 250 25.13 -24.65 15.29
CA GLY A 250 26.25 -24.10 16.05
C GLY A 250 26.42 -24.77 17.41
N ASP A 251 27.63 -24.72 17.96
CA ASP A 251 28.03 -25.27 19.27
C ASP A 251 27.62 -24.40 20.47
N GLY A 252 27.14 -23.17 20.23
CA GLY A 252 26.70 -22.20 21.24
C GLY A 252 27.82 -21.33 21.83
N ARG A 253 29.09 -21.59 21.48
CA ARG A 253 30.25 -20.95 22.09
C ARG A 253 30.32 -19.44 21.82
N LEU A 254 30.06 -19.02 20.59
CA LEU A 254 30.11 -17.60 20.21
C LEU A 254 28.87 -16.86 20.73
N ARG A 255 27.71 -17.50 20.65
CA ARG A 255 26.44 -16.96 21.16
C ARG A 255 26.48 -16.71 22.66
N GLN A 256 27.05 -17.63 23.45
CA GLN A 256 27.21 -17.45 24.89
C GLN A 256 28.15 -16.28 25.22
N ARG A 257 29.27 -16.14 24.51
CA ARG A 257 30.19 -15.01 24.70
C ARG A 257 29.54 -13.65 24.41
N VAL A 258 28.80 -13.55 23.31
CA VAL A 258 28.06 -12.32 22.99
C VAL A 258 26.99 -12.05 24.02
N THR A 259 26.21 -13.06 24.41
CA THR A 259 25.13 -12.90 25.40
C THR A 259 25.69 -12.41 26.75
N ALA A 260 26.84 -12.92 27.17
CA ALA A 260 27.52 -12.47 28.39
C ALA A 260 28.09 -11.04 28.29
N ALA A 261 28.41 -10.56 27.08
CA ALA A 261 28.91 -9.22 26.83
C ALA A 261 27.79 -8.17 26.67
N LEU A 262 26.52 -8.59 26.57
CA LEU A 262 25.40 -7.66 26.43
C LEU A 262 25.20 -6.86 27.74
N PRO A 263 24.92 -5.55 27.65
CA PRO A 263 24.64 -4.74 28.84
C PRO A 263 23.20 -4.95 29.39
N PHE A 264 22.46 -5.90 28.86
CA PHE A 264 21.08 -6.22 29.22
C PHE A 264 20.80 -7.71 29.04
N ALA A 265 19.78 -8.22 29.74
CA ALA A 265 19.27 -9.58 29.52
C ALA A 265 18.32 -9.62 28.32
N LEU A 266 18.30 -10.76 27.63
CA LEU A 266 17.30 -11.02 26.58
C LEU A 266 15.91 -11.12 27.20
N THR A 267 14.92 -10.57 26.50
CA THR A 267 13.48 -10.70 26.85
C THR A 267 12.97 -12.10 26.54
N GLY A 268 11.81 -12.48 27.11
CA GLY A 268 11.18 -13.77 26.83
C GLY A 268 10.84 -13.92 25.34
N ALA A 269 10.26 -12.86 24.75
CA ALA A 269 9.96 -12.80 23.32
C ALA A 269 11.22 -12.94 22.43
N GLN A 270 12.37 -12.36 22.82
CA GLN A 270 13.63 -12.54 22.07
C GLN A 270 14.16 -13.96 22.17
N ALA A 271 14.11 -14.58 23.35
CA ALA A 271 14.54 -15.96 23.55
C ALA A 271 13.68 -16.94 22.75
N GLY A 272 12.34 -16.81 22.79
CA GLY A 272 11.43 -17.64 22.01
C GLY A 272 11.63 -17.47 20.50
N ALA A 273 11.81 -16.23 20.01
CA ALA A 273 12.10 -15.99 18.61
C ALA A 273 13.43 -16.63 18.16
N LEU A 274 14.45 -16.65 19.03
CA LEU A 274 15.72 -17.32 18.76
C LEU A 274 15.58 -18.84 18.70
N GLU A 275 14.80 -19.45 19.60
CA GLU A 275 14.51 -20.88 19.55
C GLU A 275 13.83 -21.27 18.24
N GLU A 276 12.80 -20.53 17.82
CA GLU A 276 12.12 -20.75 16.54
C GLU A 276 13.07 -20.62 15.35
N ILE A 277 13.96 -19.61 15.35
CA ILE A 277 14.99 -19.43 14.31
C ILE A 277 15.96 -20.60 14.31
N TYR A 278 16.43 -21.05 15.48
CA TYR A 278 17.37 -22.16 15.58
C TYR A 278 16.73 -23.48 15.15
N ASP A 279 15.47 -23.73 15.50
CA ASP A 279 14.75 -24.92 15.05
C ASP A 279 14.63 -24.97 13.52
N ASP A 280 14.35 -23.83 12.89
CA ASP A 280 14.32 -23.74 11.43
C ASP A 280 15.70 -23.93 10.80
N MET A 281 16.74 -23.31 11.35
CA MET A 281 18.12 -23.48 10.86
C MET A 281 18.63 -24.92 11.03
N ARG A 282 18.15 -25.67 12.02
CA ARG A 282 18.50 -27.09 12.21
C ARG A 282 17.73 -28.02 11.27
N ALA A 283 16.65 -27.54 10.66
CA ALA A 283 15.81 -28.37 9.81
C ALA A 283 16.48 -28.70 8.46
N ASP A 284 15.94 -29.69 7.76
CA ASP A 284 16.34 -30.10 6.41
C ASP A 284 15.72 -29.24 5.30
N ARG A 285 15.01 -28.16 5.68
CA ARG A 285 14.39 -27.15 4.81
C ARG A 285 15.10 -25.81 4.96
N ARG A 286 15.00 -24.95 3.95
CA ARG A 286 15.49 -23.56 4.05
C ARG A 286 14.58 -22.75 4.97
N MET A 287 15.16 -22.02 5.92
CA MET A 287 14.43 -21.03 6.71
C MET A 287 14.07 -19.83 5.83
N LEU A 288 12.81 -19.42 5.90
CA LEU A 288 12.33 -18.15 5.39
C LEU A 288 11.42 -17.53 6.45
N ARG A 289 11.98 -16.64 7.27
CA ARG A 289 11.32 -16.17 8.49
C ARG A 289 11.28 -14.65 8.59
N LEU A 290 10.14 -14.09 8.98
CA LEU A 290 9.94 -12.68 9.30
C LEU A 290 10.02 -12.49 10.81
N LEU A 291 11.04 -11.79 11.26
CA LEU A 291 11.16 -11.29 12.62
C LEU A 291 10.51 -9.90 12.71
N GLN A 292 9.35 -9.87 13.34
CA GLN A 292 8.55 -8.67 13.54
C GLN A 292 8.73 -8.15 14.96
N GLY A 293 8.97 -6.86 15.11
CA GLY A 293 9.01 -6.23 16.42
C GLY A 293 8.98 -4.73 16.32
N ASP A 294 8.52 -4.06 17.36
CA ASP A 294 8.51 -2.59 17.46
C ASP A 294 9.95 -2.01 17.34
N VAL A 295 10.07 -0.74 16.99
CA VAL A 295 11.34 0.00 16.99
C VAL A 295 11.97 -0.10 18.37
N GLY A 296 13.19 -0.62 18.44
CA GLY A 296 13.91 -0.83 19.70
C GLY A 296 13.56 -2.12 20.44
N SER A 297 12.81 -3.06 19.84
CA SER A 297 12.54 -4.38 20.43
C SER A 297 13.76 -5.33 20.45
N GLY A 298 14.94 -4.88 20.02
CA GLY A 298 16.17 -5.69 19.95
C GLY A 298 16.26 -6.66 18.77
N LYS A 299 15.60 -6.38 17.64
CA LYS A 299 15.72 -7.20 16.41
C LYS A 299 17.19 -7.46 16.00
N THR A 300 18.05 -6.45 16.11
CA THR A 300 19.48 -6.56 15.79
C THR A 300 20.22 -7.59 16.62
N VAL A 301 19.90 -7.76 17.91
CA VAL A 301 20.57 -8.78 18.74
C VAL A 301 20.10 -10.18 18.37
N VAL A 302 18.81 -10.35 18.04
CA VAL A 302 18.28 -11.63 17.54
C VAL A 302 18.95 -12.00 16.21
N ALA A 303 19.09 -11.04 15.28
CA ALA A 303 19.81 -11.25 14.03
C ALA A 303 21.29 -11.62 14.23
N LEU A 304 22.01 -10.92 15.12
CA LEU A 304 23.40 -11.25 15.42
C LEU A 304 23.52 -12.69 15.94
N LEU A 305 22.68 -13.08 16.90
CA LEU A 305 22.71 -14.42 17.49
C LEU A 305 22.30 -15.51 16.49
N ALA A 306 21.46 -15.21 15.50
CA ALA A 306 21.18 -16.10 14.37
C ALA A 306 22.38 -16.25 13.44
N MET A 307 23.04 -15.15 13.07
CA MET A 307 24.27 -15.17 12.26
C MET A 307 25.40 -15.93 12.96
N LEU A 308 25.55 -15.79 14.28
CA LEU A 308 26.57 -16.52 15.04
C LEU A 308 26.33 -18.02 15.07
N ASN A 309 25.08 -18.50 15.03
CA ASN A 309 24.80 -19.94 14.89
C ASN A 309 25.37 -20.50 13.57
N ALA A 310 25.35 -19.71 12.48
CA ALA A 310 25.99 -20.09 11.23
C ALA A 310 27.52 -20.05 11.30
N VAL A 311 28.10 -19.03 11.96
CA VAL A 311 29.56 -18.92 12.14
C VAL A 311 30.10 -20.06 13.00
N GLU A 312 29.37 -20.47 14.06
CA GLU A 312 29.71 -21.64 14.87
C GLU A 312 29.72 -22.94 14.06
N ALA A 313 28.87 -23.04 13.02
CA ALA A 313 28.84 -24.17 12.09
C ALA A 313 29.91 -24.08 10.98
N GLY A 314 30.82 -23.10 11.04
CA GLY A 314 31.90 -22.90 10.06
C GLY A 314 31.47 -22.21 8.75
N ALA A 315 30.28 -21.62 8.72
CA ALA A 315 29.75 -20.89 7.56
C ALA A 315 29.80 -19.37 7.77
N GLN A 316 29.55 -18.63 6.69
CA GLN A 316 29.47 -17.17 6.69
C GLN A 316 28.02 -16.70 6.80
N ALA A 317 27.86 -15.47 7.30
CA ALA A 317 26.56 -14.79 7.34
C ALA A 317 26.64 -13.37 6.76
N ALA A 318 25.49 -12.85 6.34
CA ALA A 318 25.37 -11.49 5.83
C ALA A 318 24.21 -10.73 6.47
N LEU A 319 24.39 -9.45 6.75
CA LEU A 319 23.34 -8.51 7.17
C LEU A 319 23.21 -7.41 6.12
N MET A 320 22.04 -7.31 5.51
CA MET A 320 21.73 -6.28 4.53
C MET A 320 20.89 -5.16 5.15
N ALA A 321 21.29 -3.91 4.89
CA ALA A 321 20.57 -2.71 5.29
C ALA A 321 20.20 -1.82 4.07
N PRO A 322 19.09 -1.06 4.14
CA PRO A 322 18.55 -0.28 3.01
C PRO A 322 19.41 0.90 2.60
N THR A 323 20.17 1.45 3.54
CA THR A 323 21.01 2.62 3.32
C THR A 323 22.40 2.38 3.86
N GLU A 324 23.37 3.11 3.31
CA GLU A 324 24.75 3.07 3.78
C GLU A 324 24.86 3.45 5.26
N ILE A 325 24.11 4.46 5.70
CA ILE A 325 24.10 4.93 7.09
C ILE A 325 23.68 3.80 8.02
N LEU A 326 22.61 3.08 7.68
CA LEU A 326 22.14 1.94 8.48
C LEU A 326 23.15 0.79 8.46
N ALA A 327 23.77 0.49 7.32
CA ALA A 327 24.82 -0.54 7.23
C ALA A 327 26.01 -0.21 8.14
N ARG A 328 26.49 1.05 8.13
CA ARG A 328 27.59 1.50 8.99
C ARG A 328 27.20 1.51 10.46
N GLN A 329 25.99 1.95 10.78
CA GLN A 329 25.48 1.93 12.15
C GLN A 329 25.36 0.49 12.70
N HIS A 330 24.87 -0.46 11.90
CA HIS A 330 24.89 -1.88 12.27
C HIS A 330 26.32 -2.36 12.47
N PHE A 331 27.23 -2.04 11.56
CA PHE A 331 28.64 -2.40 11.70
C PHE A 331 29.27 -1.84 12.99
N GLU A 332 29.05 -0.56 13.31
CA GLU A 332 29.53 0.08 14.55
C GLU A 332 28.92 -0.55 15.80
N THR A 333 27.62 -0.84 15.77
CA THR A 333 26.91 -1.45 16.91
C THR A 333 27.34 -2.89 17.15
N LEU A 334 27.62 -3.65 16.08
CA LEU A 334 27.97 -5.07 16.15
C LEU A 334 29.46 -5.31 16.39
N THR A 335 30.34 -4.38 16.02
CA THR A 335 31.81 -4.53 16.15
C THR A 335 32.24 -4.92 17.56
N PRO A 336 31.84 -4.22 18.65
CA PRO A 336 32.27 -4.58 20.01
C PRO A 336 31.83 -5.99 20.42
N LEU A 337 30.63 -6.41 20.00
CA LEU A 337 30.09 -7.74 20.29
C LEU A 337 30.81 -8.83 19.48
N ALA A 338 31.11 -8.56 18.21
CA ALA A 338 31.87 -9.46 17.35
C ALA A 338 33.30 -9.65 17.86
N GLU A 339 33.97 -8.58 18.28
CA GLU A 339 35.31 -8.62 18.88
C GLU A 339 35.34 -9.42 20.18
N ALA A 340 34.34 -9.24 21.06
CA ALA A 340 34.21 -10.02 22.30
C ALA A 340 34.08 -11.53 22.05
N ALA A 341 33.48 -11.92 20.90
CA ALA A 341 33.37 -13.31 20.49
C ALA A 341 34.56 -13.83 19.67
N GLY A 342 35.42 -12.93 19.15
CA GLY A 342 36.50 -13.26 18.22
C GLY A 342 36.05 -13.49 16.78
N VAL A 343 34.98 -12.80 16.36
CA VAL A 343 34.34 -12.94 15.04
C VAL A 343 34.78 -11.83 14.11
N ARG A 344 35.16 -12.18 12.87
CA ARG A 344 35.68 -11.23 11.87
C ARG A 344 34.51 -10.58 11.13
N LEU A 345 34.20 -9.35 11.53
CA LEU A 345 33.14 -8.52 10.92
C LEU A 345 33.73 -7.59 9.85
N ALA A 346 33.03 -7.41 8.73
CA ALA A 346 33.37 -6.43 7.70
C ALA A 346 32.13 -5.65 7.23
N VAL A 347 32.34 -4.52 6.57
CA VAL A 347 31.28 -3.72 5.95
C VAL A 347 31.57 -3.49 4.46
N LEU A 348 30.55 -3.63 3.61
CA LEU A 348 30.63 -3.33 2.17
C LEU A 348 29.46 -2.44 1.72
N THR A 349 29.79 -1.25 1.25
CA THR A 349 28.85 -0.20 0.85
C THR A 349 29.18 0.35 -0.54
N GLY A 350 28.33 1.23 -1.07
CA GLY A 350 28.57 1.88 -2.37
C GLY A 350 29.75 2.87 -2.38
N ARG A 351 30.27 3.29 -1.21
CA ARG A 351 31.44 4.18 -1.10
C ARG A 351 32.76 3.46 -1.21
N ASP A 352 32.78 2.16 -0.95
CA ASP A 352 34.01 1.37 -0.99
C ASP A 352 34.42 1.19 -2.47
N LYS A 353 35.54 1.81 -2.84
CA LYS A 353 36.03 1.86 -4.24
C LYS A 353 37.46 1.36 -4.35
N GLY A 354 37.82 0.89 -5.55
CA GLY A 354 39.19 0.52 -5.91
C GLY A 354 39.74 -0.61 -5.03
N LYS A 355 40.97 -0.42 -4.52
CA LYS A 355 41.72 -1.45 -3.78
C LYS A 355 41.03 -1.93 -2.50
N ALA A 356 40.37 -1.04 -1.76
CA ALA A 356 39.71 -1.40 -0.50
C ALA A 356 38.57 -2.39 -0.73
N ARG A 357 37.78 -2.17 -1.78
CA ARG A 357 36.71 -3.07 -2.18
C ARG A 357 37.25 -4.41 -2.68
N ALA A 358 38.27 -4.40 -3.55
CA ALA A 358 38.90 -5.64 -4.03
C ALA A 358 39.40 -6.53 -2.88
N ALA A 359 40.03 -5.94 -1.86
CA ALA A 359 40.50 -6.66 -0.68
C ALA A 359 39.35 -7.29 0.12
N ILE A 360 38.21 -6.62 0.26
CA ILE A 360 37.02 -7.19 0.93
C ILE A 360 36.48 -8.39 0.14
N HIS A 361 36.41 -8.29 -1.19
CA HIS A 361 35.91 -9.38 -2.03
C HIS A 361 36.81 -10.61 -1.95
N GLU A 362 38.13 -10.43 -2.01
CA GLU A 362 39.11 -11.52 -1.90
C GLU A 362 39.00 -12.22 -0.55
N ARG A 363 38.98 -11.45 0.55
CA ARG A 363 38.81 -11.98 1.91
C ARG A 363 37.47 -12.69 2.11
N LEU A 364 36.40 -12.18 1.52
CA LEU A 364 35.07 -12.79 1.60
C LEU A 364 35.04 -14.15 0.89
N ALA A 365 35.61 -14.22 -0.31
CA ALA A 365 35.73 -15.44 -1.10
C ALA A 365 36.68 -16.48 -0.47
N ALA A 366 37.71 -16.02 0.26
CA ALA A 366 38.61 -16.88 1.02
C ALA A 366 38.00 -17.44 2.33
N GLY A 367 36.88 -16.87 2.79
CA GLY A 367 36.29 -17.18 4.10
C GLY A 367 37.04 -16.53 5.27
N GLU A 368 37.71 -15.40 5.02
CA GLU A 368 38.40 -14.60 6.03
C GLU A 368 37.52 -13.55 6.73
N ILE A 369 36.25 -13.49 6.31
CA ILE A 369 35.20 -12.65 6.88
C ILE A 369 34.08 -13.59 7.30
N ASP A 370 33.73 -13.57 8.59
CA ASP A 370 32.68 -14.44 9.15
C ASP A 370 31.29 -13.83 8.94
N ILE A 371 31.19 -12.51 9.17
CA ILE A 371 29.95 -11.74 8.98
C ILE A 371 30.25 -10.51 8.13
N ILE A 372 29.44 -10.26 7.10
CA ILE A 372 29.49 -9.03 6.32
C ILE A 372 28.21 -8.21 6.47
N VAL A 373 28.36 -6.92 6.78
CA VAL A 373 27.25 -5.96 6.77
C VAL A 373 27.32 -5.16 5.48
N GLY A 374 26.20 -4.93 4.81
CA GLY A 374 26.26 -4.16 3.57
C GLY A 374 24.93 -3.66 3.06
N THR A 375 25.00 -2.94 1.96
CA THR A 375 23.82 -2.49 1.22
C THR A 375 23.55 -3.41 0.03
N HIS A 376 22.79 -2.92 -0.95
CA HIS A 376 22.59 -3.51 -2.26
C HIS A 376 23.90 -3.90 -2.99
N ALA A 377 25.05 -3.37 -2.55
CA ALA A 377 26.38 -3.77 -3.02
C ALA A 377 26.63 -5.29 -2.87
N LEU A 378 26.04 -5.95 -1.86
CA LEU A 378 26.19 -7.40 -1.63
C LEU A 378 25.60 -8.28 -2.76
N PHE A 379 24.72 -7.72 -3.60
CA PHE A 379 24.11 -8.45 -4.72
C PHE A 379 24.95 -8.45 -6.00
N GLN A 380 25.93 -7.56 -6.09
CA GLN A 380 26.67 -7.38 -7.33
C GLN A 380 27.36 -8.69 -7.73
N GLU A 381 27.43 -8.98 -9.03
CA GLU A 381 27.89 -10.28 -9.54
C GLU A 381 29.29 -10.65 -9.02
N ASP A 382 30.13 -9.65 -8.80
CA ASP A 382 31.50 -9.75 -8.30
C ASP A 382 31.63 -10.12 -6.81
N VAL A 383 30.53 -10.12 -6.03
CA VAL A 383 30.54 -10.55 -4.62
C VAL A 383 30.35 -12.07 -4.56
N ALA A 384 31.39 -12.77 -4.11
CA ALA A 384 31.39 -14.23 -3.92
C ALA A 384 31.68 -14.58 -2.45
N PHE A 385 30.85 -15.45 -1.88
CA PHE A 385 31.05 -16.03 -0.56
C PHE A 385 31.73 -17.39 -0.70
N ARG A 386 32.54 -17.77 0.29
CA ARG A 386 33.04 -19.14 0.41
C ARG A 386 31.91 -20.10 0.79
N ASP A 387 31.13 -19.75 1.81
CA ASP A 387 30.01 -20.56 2.28
C ASP A 387 28.96 -19.72 3.01
N LEU A 388 28.08 -19.03 2.28
CA LEU A 388 26.98 -18.27 2.90
C LEU A 388 25.88 -19.24 3.38
N ALA A 389 25.57 -19.22 4.68
CA ALA A 389 24.50 -20.05 5.27
C ALA A 389 23.27 -19.22 5.71
N VAL A 390 23.46 -17.99 6.18
CA VAL A 390 22.35 -17.12 6.64
C VAL A 390 22.47 -15.73 6.05
N ALA A 391 21.35 -15.20 5.56
CA ALA A 391 21.20 -13.83 5.13
C ALA A 391 20.10 -13.13 5.94
N VAL A 392 20.46 -12.07 6.64
CA VAL A 392 19.54 -11.20 7.36
C VAL A 392 19.25 -9.96 6.51
N ILE A 393 17.98 -9.58 6.39
CA ILE A 393 17.54 -8.39 5.64
C ILE A 393 16.80 -7.45 6.59
N ASP A 394 17.32 -6.24 6.79
CA ASP A 394 16.69 -5.22 7.63
C ASP A 394 15.88 -4.20 6.80
N GLU A 395 14.76 -3.73 7.36
CA GLU A 395 13.84 -2.74 6.79
C GLU A 395 13.42 -3.03 5.33
N GLN A 396 12.67 -4.13 5.19
CA GLN A 396 12.30 -4.76 3.92
C GLN A 396 11.61 -3.85 2.89
N HIS A 397 10.88 -2.81 3.30
CA HIS A 397 9.92 -2.10 2.43
C HIS A 397 10.54 -1.35 1.24
N ARG A 398 11.87 -1.21 1.20
CA ARG A 398 12.61 -0.64 0.06
C ARG A 398 13.19 -1.67 -0.91
N PHE A 399 13.11 -2.96 -0.60
CA PHE A 399 13.73 -4.02 -1.38
C PHE A 399 12.68 -4.89 -2.09
N GLY A 400 12.78 -4.99 -3.41
CA GLY A 400 11.86 -5.80 -4.22
C GLY A 400 12.06 -7.30 -4.02
N VAL A 401 11.02 -8.10 -4.31
CA VAL A 401 11.03 -9.57 -4.24
C VAL A 401 12.24 -10.19 -4.96
N HIS A 402 12.65 -9.60 -6.07
CA HIS A 402 13.76 -10.07 -6.91
C HIS A 402 15.13 -10.02 -6.22
N GLN A 403 15.37 -9.02 -5.37
CA GLN A 403 16.64 -8.87 -4.66
C GLN A 403 16.81 -9.96 -3.57
N ARG A 404 15.72 -10.38 -2.92
CA ARG A 404 15.74 -11.49 -1.93
C ARG A 404 16.22 -12.81 -2.54
N LEU A 405 15.75 -13.11 -3.76
CA LEU A 405 16.14 -14.30 -4.49
C LEU A 405 17.63 -14.27 -4.88
N GLN A 406 18.17 -13.09 -5.17
CA GLN A 406 19.58 -12.94 -5.53
C GLN A 406 20.52 -13.23 -4.34
N LEU A 407 20.23 -12.77 -3.11
CA LEU A 407 21.08 -13.13 -1.94
C LEU A 407 21.00 -14.62 -1.63
N SER A 408 19.79 -15.20 -1.70
CA SER A 408 19.59 -16.63 -1.48
C SER A 408 20.33 -17.47 -2.55
N SER A 409 20.52 -16.92 -3.75
CA SER A 409 21.28 -17.57 -4.83
C SER A 409 22.81 -17.47 -4.70
N LYS A 410 23.33 -16.62 -3.80
CA LYS A 410 24.79 -16.45 -3.58
C LYS A 410 25.42 -17.58 -2.76
N GLY A 411 24.61 -18.46 -2.17
CA GLY A 411 25.06 -19.63 -1.43
C GLY A 411 24.17 -20.84 -1.67
N ARG A 412 24.64 -22.01 -1.24
CA ARG A 412 23.85 -23.24 -1.32
C ARG A 412 22.84 -23.27 -0.16
N ALA A 413 21.55 -23.19 -0.49
CA ALA A 413 20.47 -23.30 0.47
C ALA A 413 20.58 -22.31 1.65
N VAL A 414 20.80 -21.03 1.32
CA VAL A 414 20.88 -19.94 2.30
C VAL A 414 19.54 -19.76 3.01
N ASP A 415 19.59 -19.76 4.34
CA ASP A 415 18.50 -19.37 5.21
C ASP A 415 18.30 -17.85 5.21
N VAL A 416 17.05 -17.40 5.13
CA VAL A 416 16.73 -15.98 5.03
C VAL A 416 15.89 -15.53 6.22
N LEU A 417 16.43 -14.58 6.98
CA LEU A 417 15.74 -13.90 8.07
C LEU A 417 15.45 -12.46 7.64
N VAL A 418 14.20 -12.06 7.63
CA VAL A 418 13.81 -10.67 7.30
C VAL A 418 13.32 -9.99 8.56
N MET A 419 13.72 -8.75 8.76
CA MET A 419 13.33 -7.93 9.90
C MET A 419 12.50 -6.74 9.45
N THR A 420 11.45 -6.43 10.19
CA THR A 420 10.65 -5.22 9.97
C THR A 420 10.41 -4.50 11.29
N ALA A 421 10.55 -3.18 11.29
CA ALA A 421 10.23 -2.36 12.44
C ALA A 421 8.78 -1.88 12.47
N THR A 422 8.08 -1.90 11.34
CA THR A 422 6.64 -1.63 11.31
C THR A 422 5.90 -2.89 11.68
N PRO A 423 5.13 -2.90 12.77
CA PRO A 423 4.26 -4.02 13.02
C PRO A 423 3.23 -4.09 11.90
N ILE A 424 3.14 -5.23 11.26
CA ILE A 424 2.17 -5.55 10.21
C ILE A 424 1.02 -6.33 10.89
N PRO A 425 -0.25 -5.96 10.67
CA PRO A 425 -1.39 -6.70 11.20
C PRO A 425 -1.31 -8.16 10.82
N ARG A 426 -1.75 -9.06 11.71
CA ARG A 426 -1.67 -10.51 11.47
C ARG A 426 -2.33 -10.92 10.15
N THR A 427 -3.46 -10.30 9.83
CA THR A 427 -4.22 -10.51 8.60
C THR A 427 -3.43 -10.09 7.36
N LEU A 428 -2.66 -8.99 7.44
CA LEU A 428 -1.80 -8.49 6.36
C LEU A 428 -0.50 -9.27 6.22
N THR A 429 0.10 -9.77 7.30
CA THR A 429 1.32 -10.59 7.21
C THR A 429 1.07 -11.84 6.37
N LEU A 430 -0.11 -12.44 6.51
CA LEU A 430 -0.51 -13.67 5.81
C LEU A 430 -0.84 -13.46 4.32
N THR A 431 -1.22 -12.25 3.91
CA THR A 431 -1.52 -11.90 2.50
C THR A 431 -0.31 -11.33 1.77
N ALA A 432 0.44 -10.44 2.43
CA ALA A 432 1.58 -9.72 1.85
C ALA A 432 2.90 -10.51 1.90
N TYR A 433 3.10 -11.31 2.94
CA TYR A 433 4.35 -12.04 3.21
C TYR A 433 4.09 -13.53 3.45
N GLY A 434 2.97 -14.05 2.95
CA GLY A 434 2.42 -15.36 3.28
C GLY A 434 3.30 -16.59 2.98
N ASP A 435 4.52 -16.42 2.52
CA ASP A 435 5.55 -17.48 2.40
C ASP A 435 6.50 -17.56 3.61
N MET A 436 6.44 -16.61 4.55
CA MET A 436 7.35 -16.52 5.68
C MET A 436 6.74 -17.02 7.00
N ASP A 437 7.48 -17.86 7.75
CA ASP A 437 7.18 -18.12 9.17
C ASP A 437 7.40 -16.80 9.96
N VAL A 438 6.60 -16.50 10.99
CA VAL A 438 6.64 -15.18 11.66
C VAL A 438 6.99 -15.33 13.14
N SER A 439 8.08 -14.70 13.58
CA SER A 439 8.41 -14.54 14.99
C SER A 439 8.09 -13.11 15.44
N ARG A 440 7.46 -12.96 16.60
CA ARG A 440 7.03 -11.65 17.12
C ARG A 440 7.76 -11.30 18.41
N LEU A 441 8.36 -10.12 18.43
CA LEU A 441 8.94 -9.51 19.62
C LEU A 441 7.89 -8.59 20.26
N THR A 442 7.09 -9.14 21.15
CA THR A 442 5.99 -8.43 21.85
C THR A 442 6.45 -7.66 23.08
N GLU A 443 7.63 -7.99 23.60
CA GLU A 443 8.21 -7.34 24.79
C GLU A 443 9.16 -6.19 24.39
N LYS A 444 9.11 -5.09 25.16
CA LYS A 444 10.12 -4.03 25.07
C LYS A 444 11.29 -4.37 26.01
N PRO A 445 12.55 -4.07 25.64
CA PRO A 445 13.69 -4.30 26.53
C PRO A 445 13.56 -3.54 27.87
N PRO A 446 14.06 -4.12 28.98
CA PRO A 446 14.02 -3.48 30.29
C PRO A 446 14.78 -2.14 30.29
N GLY A 447 14.23 -1.13 30.99
CA GLY A 447 14.85 0.20 31.16
C GLY A 447 14.27 1.31 30.26
N ARG A 448 13.37 1.00 29.32
CA ARG A 448 12.73 2.02 28.47
C ARG A 448 11.54 2.67 29.17
N LYS A 449 11.53 4.01 29.24
CA LYS A 449 10.40 4.79 29.78
C LYS A 449 9.34 5.02 28.69
N PRO A 450 8.03 5.03 29.03
CA PRO A 450 6.97 5.44 28.12
C PRO A 450 7.18 6.84 27.54
N ILE A 451 6.80 7.05 26.29
CA ILE A 451 6.82 8.32 25.58
C ILE A 451 5.50 9.03 25.82
N THR A 452 5.55 10.21 26.45
CA THR A 452 4.35 11.03 26.63
C THR A 452 3.94 11.62 25.29
N THR A 453 2.78 11.23 24.75
CA THR A 453 2.28 11.72 23.46
C THR A 453 1.14 12.73 23.69
N ILE A 454 1.24 13.92 23.10
CA ILE A 454 0.29 15.02 23.30
C ILE A 454 -0.11 15.58 21.94
N THR A 455 -1.41 15.83 21.75
CA THR A 455 -1.98 16.47 20.56
C THR A 455 -2.28 17.94 20.84
N ILE A 456 -1.80 18.86 20.00
CA ILE A 456 -1.92 20.32 20.23
C ILE A 456 -2.36 21.01 18.92
N PRO A 457 -3.32 21.96 18.94
CA PRO A 457 -3.62 22.78 17.77
C PRO A 457 -2.40 23.59 17.32
N ILE A 458 -2.20 23.73 16.02
CA ILE A 458 -1.06 24.47 15.45
C ILE A 458 -1.07 25.96 15.83
N ASP A 459 -2.23 26.52 16.17
CA ASP A 459 -2.36 27.90 16.69
C ASP A 459 -1.52 28.15 17.96
N ARG A 460 -1.20 27.10 18.73
CA ARG A 460 -0.40 27.17 19.97
C ARG A 460 1.09 26.91 19.72
N LEU A 461 1.54 27.06 18.48
CA LEU A 461 2.92 26.82 18.06
C LEU A 461 3.95 27.62 18.86
N GLU A 462 3.67 28.87 19.23
CA GLU A 462 4.61 29.68 20.03
C GLU A 462 4.88 29.06 21.40
N GLU A 463 3.85 28.50 22.05
CA GLU A 463 3.99 27.78 23.31
C GLU A 463 4.83 26.51 23.17
N VAL A 464 4.70 25.82 22.03
CA VAL A 464 5.49 24.62 21.69
C VAL A 464 6.97 25.00 21.54
N ILE A 465 7.27 26.09 20.83
CA ILE A 465 8.65 26.58 20.65
C ILE A 465 9.27 26.98 22.00
N ALA A 466 8.52 27.70 22.85
CA ALA A 466 8.99 28.03 24.20
C ALA A 466 9.22 26.78 25.07
N GLY A 467 8.39 25.75 24.91
CA GLY A 467 8.61 24.43 25.53
C GLY A 467 9.89 23.74 25.04
N VAL A 468 10.12 23.75 23.73
CA VAL A 468 11.33 23.21 23.09
C VAL A 468 12.59 23.93 23.57
N GLN A 469 12.59 25.26 23.65
CA GLN A 469 13.73 26.03 24.18
C GLN A 469 14.10 25.62 25.61
N ARG A 470 13.10 25.46 26.49
CA ARG A 470 13.34 24.97 27.86
C ARG A 470 13.98 23.58 27.87
N LYS A 471 13.52 22.68 27.01
CA LYS A 471 14.10 21.33 26.90
C LYS A 471 15.51 21.32 26.33
N ILE A 472 15.80 22.18 25.35
CA ILE A 472 17.17 22.36 24.83
C ILE A 472 18.10 22.87 25.93
N ALA A 473 17.64 23.80 26.78
CA ALA A 473 18.41 24.28 27.93
C ALA A 473 18.71 23.17 28.96
N GLU A 474 17.86 22.14 29.04
CA GLU A 474 18.10 20.92 29.84
C GLU A 474 19.02 19.89 29.14
N GLY A 475 19.53 20.20 27.94
CA GLY A 475 20.42 19.34 27.15
C GLY A 475 19.68 18.37 26.21
N ALA A 476 18.37 18.53 25.99
CA ALA A 476 17.62 17.71 25.06
C ALA A 476 17.89 18.11 23.60
N ARG A 477 17.88 17.11 22.71
CA ARG A 477 17.81 17.34 21.26
C ARG A 477 16.40 17.10 20.74
N VAL A 478 16.04 17.81 19.68
CA VAL A 478 14.67 17.87 19.16
C VAL A 478 14.61 17.51 17.68
N TYR A 479 13.73 16.57 17.34
CA TYR A 479 13.30 16.36 15.97
C TYR A 479 12.07 17.22 15.68
N TRP A 480 12.09 17.93 14.57
CA TRP A 480 10.98 18.75 14.10
C TRP A 480 10.59 18.36 12.68
N VAL A 481 9.42 17.74 12.53
CA VAL A 481 8.97 17.14 11.26
C VAL A 481 7.93 18.02 10.60
N CYS A 482 8.20 18.42 9.36
CA CYS A 482 7.24 19.08 8.48
C CYS A 482 6.71 18.07 7.44
N PRO A 483 5.40 17.97 7.19
CA PRO A 483 4.86 17.06 6.20
C PRO A 483 5.25 17.42 4.76
N LEU A 484 5.14 16.44 3.88
CA LEU A 484 5.10 16.66 2.43
C LEU A 484 3.62 16.75 1.97
N VAL A 485 3.32 17.62 1.01
CA VAL A 485 2.04 17.70 0.31
C VAL A 485 2.20 16.96 -1.01
N GLU A 486 1.40 15.90 -1.21
CA GLU A 486 1.54 14.96 -2.33
C GLU A 486 1.45 15.61 -3.72
N GLU A 487 0.89 16.83 -3.83
CA GLU A 487 0.67 17.54 -5.08
C GLU A 487 1.83 18.47 -5.50
N SER A 488 2.78 18.82 -4.62
CA SER A 488 3.88 19.73 -4.99
C SER A 488 5.12 19.69 -4.09
N GLU A 489 6.16 18.98 -4.55
CA GLU A 489 7.49 18.95 -3.90
C GLU A 489 8.20 20.32 -3.84
N LEU A 490 7.68 21.36 -4.50
CA LEU A 490 8.22 22.73 -4.43
C LEU A 490 7.65 23.49 -3.21
N VAL A 491 6.39 23.25 -2.87
CA VAL A 491 5.73 23.87 -1.70
C VAL A 491 6.29 23.29 -0.40
N ASP A 492 6.62 21.99 -0.40
CA ASP A 492 7.15 21.29 0.77
C ASP A 492 8.55 21.75 1.18
N LEU A 493 9.38 22.03 0.17
CA LEU A 493 10.71 22.58 0.39
C LEU A 493 10.62 23.97 1.03
N ALA A 494 9.64 24.78 0.60
CA ALA A 494 9.39 26.08 1.19
C ALA A 494 8.97 25.94 2.66
N ALA A 495 8.00 25.08 2.99
CA ALA A 495 7.52 24.90 4.36
C ALA A 495 8.64 24.50 5.36
N ALA A 496 9.48 23.52 5.02
CA ALA A 496 10.58 23.11 5.89
C ALA A 496 11.69 24.17 5.99
N THR A 497 11.94 24.92 4.91
CA THR A 497 12.94 26.00 4.89
C THR A 497 12.47 27.21 5.69
N ASP A 498 11.20 27.58 5.55
CA ASP A 498 10.57 28.68 6.30
C ASP A 498 10.55 28.34 7.80
N ARG A 499 10.20 27.09 8.14
CA ARG A 499 10.27 26.60 9.52
C ARG A 499 11.69 26.65 10.07
N HIS A 500 12.67 26.23 9.28
CA HIS A 500 14.09 26.30 9.64
C HIS A 500 14.52 27.74 9.93
N ALA A 501 14.17 28.69 9.05
CA ALA A 501 14.47 30.10 9.23
C ALA A 501 13.81 30.67 10.50
N LEU A 502 12.54 30.34 10.74
CA LEU A 502 11.80 30.75 11.94
C LEU A 502 12.45 30.22 13.22
N LEU A 503 12.72 28.92 13.28
CA LEU A 503 13.33 28.28 14.45
C LEU A 503 14.76 28.77 14.67
N ARG A 504 15.53 29.01 13.61
CA ARG A 504 16.87 29.61 13.73
C ARG A 504 16.81 31.02 14.32
N GLY A 505 15.81 31.82 13.93
CA GLY A 505 15.58 33.15 14.48
C GLY A 505 15.21 33.15 15.98
N MET A 506 14.54 32.11 16.47
CA MET A 506 14.09 32.02 17.86
C MET A 506 15.04 31.22 18.77
N ILE A 507 15.64 30.13 18.27
CA ILE A 507 16.45 29.18 19.04
C ILE A 507 17.95 29.45 18.84
N GLY A 508 18.34 30.00 17.68
CA GLY A 508 19.72 30.31 17.32
C GLY A 508 20.30 29.40 16.24
N GLU A 509 21.61 29.45 16.08
CA GLU A 509 22.35 28.84 14.96
C GLU A 509 22.43 27.30 15.00
N ARG A 510 22.05 26.67 16.11
CA ARG A 510 22.14 25.21 16.33
C ARG A 510 20.91 24.45 15.81
N VAL A 511 20.29 24.97 14.75
CA VAL A 511 19.12 24.38 14.08
C VAL A 511 19.54 23.90 12.68
N GLY A 512 19.44 22.60 12.42
CA GLY A 512 19.75 22.00 11.11
C GLY A 512 18.50 21.77 10.26
N LEU A 513 18.70 21.62 8.95
CA LEU A 513 17.66 21.32 7.97
C LEU A 513 18.04 20.07 7.16
N VAL A 514 17.10 19.13 7.02
CA VAL A 514 17.23 17.96 6.14
C VAL A 514 15.99 17.78 5.27
N HIS A 515 16.16 17.83 3.94
CA HIS A 515 15.06 17.62 2.99
C HIS A 515 15.43 16.71 1.82
N GLY A 516 14.43 16.15 1.15
CA GLY A 516 14.60 15.15 0.07
C GLY A 516 15.58 15.54 -1.04
N LYS A 517 15.57 16.82 -1.44
CA LYS A 517 16.40 17.37 -2.53
C LYS A 517 17.86 17.69 -2.17
N MET A 518 18.29 17.58 -0.91
CA MET A 518 19.70 17.80 -0.56
C MET A 518 20.60 16.73 -1.18
N LYS A 519 21.84 17.09 -1.51
CA LYS A 519 22.83 16.10 -1.93
C LYS A 519 23.08 15.12 -0.79
N PRO A 520 23.31 13.82 -1.06
CA PRO A 520 23.58 12.83 -0.01
C PRO A 520 24.72 13.25 0.94
N THR A 521 25.77 13.86 0.42
CA THR A 521 26.90 14.39 1.21
C THR A 521 26.47 15.44 2.23
N ASP A 522 25.54 16.30 1.85
CA ASP A 522 25.10 17.43 2.68
C ASP A 522 24.13 16.93 3.77
N LYS A 523 23.26 15.98 3.41
CA LYS A 523 22.40 15.28 4.39
C LYS A 523 23.25 14.61 5.46
N ASP A 524 24.27 13.87 5.05
CA ASP A 524 25.14 13.15 5.96
C ASP A 524 25.89 14.10 6.90
N ALA A 525 26.37 15.23 6.39
CA ALA A 525 27.05 16.24 7.21
C ALA A 525 26.11 16.79 8.29
N VAL A 526 24.87 17.14 7.94
CA VAL A 526 23.88 17.65 8.89
C VAL A 526 23.48 16.57 9.91
N MET A 527 23.23 15.34 9.46
CA MET A 527 22.90 14.22 10.35
C MET A 527 24.03 13.89 11.31
N THR A 528 25.28 13.92 10.85
CA THR A 528 26.48 13.71 11.67
C THR A 528 26.62 14.83 12.70
N ALA A 529 26.40 16.08 12.31
CA ALA A 529 26.42 17.22 13.22
C ALA A 529 25.33 17.09 14.30
N PHE A 530 24.12 16.66 13.94
CA PHE A 530 23.04 16.44 14.90
C PHE A 530 23.33 15.27 15.86
N ALA A 531 23.85 14.15 15.35
CA ALA A 531 24.24 13.00 16.17
C ALA A 531 25.42 13.31 17.11
N GLY A 532 26.40 14.10 16.65
CA GLY A 532 27.56 14.52 17.41
C GLY A 532 27.32 15.69 18.38
N GLY A 533 26.10 16.21 18.48
CA GLY A 533 25.75 17.31 19.39
C GLY A 533 26.19 18.70 18.89
N GLY A 534 26.49 18.85 17.60
CA GLY A 534 26.69 20.16 16.94
C GLY A 534 25.39 20.92 16.66
N LEU A 535 24.25 20.23 16.66
CA LEU A 535 22.91 20.79 16.46
C LEU A 535 21.96 20.32 17.58
N ASP A 536 21.08 21.20 18.02
CA ASP A 536 20.07 20.92 19.07
C ASP A 536 18.71 20.58 18.47
N VAL A 537 18.38 21.16 17.31
CA VAL A 537 17.13 20.91 16.59
C VAL A 537 17.43 20.45 15.17
N LEU A 538 16.76 19.38 14.73
CA LEU A 538 16.78 18.94 13.35
C LEU A 538 15.39 19.13 12.72
N VAL A 539 15.27 20.14 11.85
CA VAL A 539 14.09 20.33 11.01
C VAL A 539 14.20 19.42 9.82
N ALA A 540 13.18 18.61 9.57
CA ALA A 540 13.19 17.73 8.42
C ALA A 540 11.81 17.49 7.84
N THR A 541 11.81 17.18 6.54
CA THR A 541 10.65 16.57 5.87
C THR A 541 10.52 15.11 6.30
N THR A 542 9.56 14.35 5.76
CA THR A 542 9.34 12.90 6.03
C THR A 542 10.57 11.99 5.81
N VAL A 543 11.72 12.54 5.40
CA VAL A 543 13.02 11.90 5.20
C VAL A 543 13.73 11.52 6.52
N ILE A 544 13.13 11.69 7.71
CA ILE A 544 13.68 11.17 8.98
C ILE A 544 13.64 9.61 9.05
N GLU A 545 13.18 8.93 8.00
CA GLU A 545 13.41 7.49 7.83
C GLU A 545 14.90 7.09 7.93
N VAL A 546 15.83 8.03 7.81
CA VAL A 546 17.28 7.80 7.95
C VAL A 546 17.64 7.49 9.41
N GLY A 547 17.50 6.21 9.79
CA GLY A 547 18.28 5.36 10.71
C GLY A 547 18.97 5.86 11.98
N VAL A 548 19.42 7.11 12.05
CA VAL A 548 20.42 7.58 13.01
C VAL A 548 19.90 7.48 14.44
N ASN A 549 20.68 6.82 15.29
CA ASN A 549 20.40 6.70 16.72
C ASN A 549 20.98 7.90 17.48
N VAL A 550 20.12 8.71 18.08
CA VAL A 550 20.51 9.85 18.91
C VAL A 550 19.88 9.69 20.30
N PRO A 551 20.58 9.11 21.29
CA PRO A 551 20.01 8.83 22.62
C PRO A 551 19.50 10.08 23.35
N GLU A 552 20.11 11.24 23.11
CA GLU A 552 19.74 12.54 23.70
C GLU A 552 18.52 13.18 23.03
N ALA A 553 18.06 12.66 21.90
CA ALA A 553 16.85 13.11 21.24
C ALA A 553 15.62 12.63 22.02
N SER A 554 15.08 13.51 22.86
CA SER A 554 13.96 13.23 23.77
C SER A 554 12.68 13.96 23.39
N VAL A 555 12.71 14.88 22.42
CA VAL A 555 11.53 15.60 21.96
C VAL A 555 11.31 15.36 20.46
N MET A 556 10.09 15.00 20.08
CA MET A 556 9.62 14.88 18.70
C MET A 556 8.45 15.84 18.51
N VAL A 557 8.56 16.74 17.54
CA VAL A 557 7.47 17.65 17.11
C VAL A 557 7.08 17.29 15.69
N ILE A 558 5.81 16.99 15.46
CA ILE A 558 5.28 16.67 14.13
C ILE A 558 4.21 17.71 13.79
N GLU A 559 4.48 18.54 12.78
CA GLU A 559 3.51 19.47 12.22
C GLU A 559 2.48 18.75 11.35
N HIS A 560 1.25 19.26 11.32
CA HIS A 560 0.12 18.72 10.56
C HIS A 560 0.02 17.18 10.64
N ALA A 561 0.07 16.66 11.86
CA ALA A 561 0.07 15.23 12.15
C ALA A 561 -1.17 14.52 11.58
N GLU A 562 -2.27 15.25 11.34
CA GLU A 562 -3.48 14.74 10.69
C GLU A 562 -3.25 14.24 9.26
N ARG A 563 -2.20 14.72 8.59
CA ARG A 563 -1.84 14.34 7.21
C ARG A 563 -1.02 13.05 7.12
N PHE A 564 -0.49 12.57 8.24
CA PHE A 564 0.32 11.36 8.27
C PHE A 564 -0.54 10.12 8.54
N GLY A 565 -0.14 8.99 7.96
CA GLY A 565 -0.69 7.67 8.34
C GLY A 565 -0.22 7.25 9.74
N LEU A 566 -0.96 6.36 10.42
CA LEU A 566 -0.60 5.88 11.76
C LEU A 566 0.77 5.22 11.80
N ALA A 567 1.08 4.39 10.82
CA ALA A 567 2.37 3.73 10.73
C ALA A 567 3.54 4.73 10.65
N GLN A 568 3.39 5.82 9.89
CA GLN A 568 4.40 6.87 9.77
C GLN A 568 4.57 7.63 11.10
N LEU A 569 3.45 8.03 11.73
CA LEU A 569 3.48 8.68 13.04
C LEU A 569 4.16 7.80 14.10
N HIS A 570 3.88 6.49 14.08
CA HIS A 570 4.48 5.52 14.98
C HIS A 570 5.99 5.37 14.74
N GLN A 571 6.43 5.27 13.48
CA GLN A 571 7.85 5.23 13.13
C GLN A 571 8.58 6.51 13.58
N LEU A 572 7.99 7.69 13.36
CA LEU A 572 8.55 8.97 13.80
C LEU A 572 8.65 9.00 15.33
N ARG A 573 7.58 8.66 16.05
CA ARG A 573 7.60 8.56 17.52
C ARG A 573 8.68 7.58 18.01
N GLY A 574 8.92 6.49 17.30
CA GLY A 574 9.97 5.51 17.62
C GLY A 574 11.41 6.01 17.47
N ARG A 575 11.63 7.21 16.90
CA ARG A 575 12.96 7.84 16.80
C ARG A 575 13.45 8.46 18.11
N ILE A 576 12.55 8.69 19.06
CA ILE A 576 12.87 9.20 20.41
C ILE A 576 12.70 8.09 21.47
N GLY A 577 13.09 8.38 22.72
CA GLY A 577 12.96 7.40 23.82
C GLY A 577 13.96 6.26 23.74
N ARG A 578 15.18 6.53 23.27
CA ARG A 578 16.29 5.57 23.20
C ARG A 578 17.29 5.73 24.36
N GLY A 579 17.30 6.87 25.03
CA GLY A 579 18.06 7.11 26.26
C GLY A 579 17.25 6.84 27.53
N THR A 580 17.81 7.20 28.68
CA THR A 580 17.18 7.10 30.02
C THR A 580 16.25 8.27 30.36
N ALA A 581 16.30 9.34 29.54
CA ALA A 581 15.49 10.54 29.68
C ALA A 581 14.02 10.29 29.33
N ALA A 582 13.11 10.96 30.04
CA ALA A 582 11.70 10.97 29.69
C ALA A 582 11.51 11.68 28.33
N SER A 583 10.84 11.03 27.39
CA SER A 583 10.67 11.52 26.03
C SER A 583 9.24 11.97 25.76
N THR A 584 9.07 13.01 24.94
CA THR A 584 7.79 13.63 24.62
C THR A 584 7.58 13.72 23.12
N CYS A 585 6.41 13.28 22.64
CA CYS A 585 5.98 13.42 21.24
C CYS A 585 4.81 14.41 21.16
N LEU A 586 5.00 15.50 20.43
CA LEU A 586 4.01 16.55 20.20
C LEU A 586 3.47 16.40 18.78
N LEU A 587 2.17 16.13 18.67
CA LEU A 587 1.44 16.01 17.42
C LEU A 587 0.65 17.31 17.21
N LEU A 588 1.16 18.20 16.35
CA LEU A 588 0.50 19.44 16.02
C LEU A 588 -0.52 19.20 14.90
N TYR A 589 -1.71 19.77 15.02
CA TYR A 589 -2.76 19.60 14.00
C TYR A 589 -3.47 20.90 13.67
N ASP A 590 -4.02 20.96 12.46
CA ASP A 590 -4.85 22.08 12.01
C ASP A 590 -6.35 21.82 12.22
N ASN A 591 -7.13 22.89 12.38
CA ASN A 591 -8.58 22.82 12.57
C ASN A 591 -9.32 23.16 11.27
N PRO A 592 -10.47 22.53 10.96
CA PRO A 592 -11.11 21.44 11.71
C PRO A 592 -10.54 20.04 11.34
N LEU A 593 -10.47 19.15 12.33
CA LEU A 593 -10.14 17.74 12.10
C LEU A 593 -11.35 16.97 11.56
N SER A 594 -11.10 16.08 10.58
CA SER A 594 -12.06 15.05 10.21
C SER A 594 -12.21 14.01 11.33
N GLU A 595 -13.31 13.26 11.34
CA GLU A 595 -13.52 12.15 12.29
C GLU A 595 -12.41 11.09 12.18
N THR A 596 -11.94 10.81 10.96
CA THR A 596 -10.84 9.86 10.71
C THR A 596 -9.52 10.37 11.28
N SER A 597 -9.15 11.63 11.03
CA SER A 597 -7.93 12.23 11.56
C SER A 597 -7.97 12.34 13.10
N LYS A 598 -9.13 12.64 13.67
CA LYS A 598 -9.32 12.67 15.12
C LYS A 598 -9.16 11.29 15.75
N ALA A 599 -9.74 10.25 15.16
CA ALA A 599 -9.55 8.87 15.60
C ALA A 599 -8.06 8.47 15.52
N ARG A 600 -7.40 8.82 14.41
CA ARG A 600 -5.97 8.58 14.17
C ARG A 600 -5.07 9.15 15.27
N LEU A 601 -5.21 10.45 15.54
CA LEU A 601 -4.41 11.13 16.57
C LEU A 601 -4.72 10.59 17.98
N THR A 602 -5.97 10.21 18.23
CA THR A 602 -6.39 9.60 19.50
C THR A 602 -5.73 8.24 19.74
N ILE A 603 -5.68 7.38 18.72
CA ILE A 603 -4.98 6.08 18.80
C ILE A 603 -3.49 6.29 19.10
N MET A 604 -2.83 7.22 18.38
CA MET A 604 -1.42 7.54 18.65
C MET A 604 -1.17 8.07 20.06
N LYS A 605 -2.13 8.78 20.65
CA LYS A 605 -2.05 9.29 22.03
C LYS A 605 -2.22 8.17 23.06
N ASN A 606 -3.14 7.25 22.81
CA ASN A 606 -3.59 6.29 23.82
C ASN A 606 -2.76 5.01 23.91
N THR A 607 -2.07 4.63 22.82
CA THR A 607 -1.28 3.40 22.80
C THR A 607 0.13 3.62 22.26
N GLU A 608 1.07 2.90 22.86
CA GLU A 608 2.42 2.74 22.35
C GLU A 608 2.63 1.42 21.60
N ASP A 609 1.67 0.49 21.67
CA ASP A 609 1.77 -0.82 21.06
C ASP A 609 1.64 -0.68 19.54
N GLY A 610 2.76 -0.87 18.85
CA GLY A 610 2.79 -0.77 17.40
C GLY A 610 1.94 -1.83 16.69
N PHE A 611 1.70 -3.01 17.30
CA PHE A 611 0.80 -4.02 16.72
C PHE A 611 -0.65 -3.54 16.75
N LEU A 612 -1.10 -3.02 17.89
CA LEU A 612 -2.44 -2.44 18.01
C LEU A 612 -2.61 -1.24 17.06
N ILE A 613 -1.61 -0.37 16.97
CA ILE A 613 -1.62 0.78 16.04
C ILE A 613 -1.78 0.31 14.60
N ALA A 614 -1.09 -0.77 14.21
CA ALA A 614 -1.18 -1.29 12.85
C ALA A 614 -2.55 -1.91 12.54
N GLU A 615 -3.17 -2.60 13.50
CA GLU A 615 -4.52 -3.14 13.37
C GLU A 615 -5.56 -2.01 13.22
N GLU A 616 -5.43 -0.97 14.04
CA GLU A 616 -6.29 0.22 13.96
C GLU A 616 -6.05 1.03 12.67
N ASP A 617 -4.81 1.09 12.15
CA ASP A 617 -4.49 1.70 10.85
C ASP A 617 -5.19 0.97 9.70
N LEU A 618 -5.17 -0.36 9.71
CA LEU A 618 -5.92 -1.15 8.73
C LEU A 618 -7.42 -0.90 8.84
N ARG A 619 -7.95 -0.84 10.05
CA ARG A 619 -9.38 -0.58 10.31
C ARG A 619 -9.81 0.81 9.84
N LEU A 620 -9.02 1.84 10.17
CA LEU A 620 -9.32 3.23 9.83
C LEU A 620 -9.13 3.55 8.34
N ARG A 621 -8.29 2.80 7.62
CA ARG A 621 -8.11 2.96 6.17
C ARG A 621 -9.25 2.38 5.34
N GLY A 622 -10.18 1.62 5.93
CA GLY A 622 -11.33 1.05 5.22
C GLY A 622 -12.23 2.11 4.56
N ALA A 623 -12.56 1.87 3.28
CA ALA A 623 -13.54 2.56 2.42
C ALA A 623 -13.36 4.06 2.05
N GLY A 624 -12.21 4.72 2.24
CA GLY A 624 -12.19 6.20 2.10
C GLY A 624 -10.98 6.98 1.59
N GLU A 625 -9.76 6.44 1.52
CA GLU A 625 -8.60 7.20 0.97
C GLU A 625 -7.97 6.44 -0.20
N VAL A 626 -8.65 6.53 -1.35
CA VAL A 626 -8.27 5.90 -2.63
C VAL A 626 -7.02 6.55 -3.28
N LEU A 627 -6.46 7.62 -2.74
CA LEU A 627 -5.37 8.37 -3.40
C LEU A 627 -4.33 8.99 -2.45
N GLY A 628 -3.96 8.33 -1.34
CA GLY A 628 -2.90 8.81 -0.43
C GLY A 628 -1.74 7.80 -0.31
N THR A 629 -0.53 8.22 -0.69
CA THR A 629 0.78 7.54 -0.57
C THR A 629 0.81 6.01 -0.45
N ARG A 630 0.92 5.38 -1.63
CA ARG A 630 1.35 4.01 -1.92
C ARG A 630 2.40 3.48 -0.93
N GLN A 631 2.02 2.60 0.00
CA GLN A 631 2.99 1.80 0.75
C GLN A 631 3.46 0.63 -0.11
N SER A 632 4.76 0.58 -0.39
CA SER A 632 5.41 -0.53 -1.07
C SER A 632 5.34 -1.81 -0.23
N GLY A 633 4.61 -2.82 -0.70
CA GLY A 633 4.65 -4.17 -0.14
C GLY A 633 3.29 -4.82 0.17
N LEU A 634 2.19 -4.08 0.14
CA LEU A 634 0.85 -4.67 0.28
C LEU A 634 0.35 -5.20 -1.08
N PRO A 635 -0.23 -6.41 -1.15
CA PRO A 635 -0.96 -6.86 -2.32
C PRO A 635 -2.14 -5.92 -2.54
N GLU A 636 -2.17 -5.26 -3.69
CA GLU A 636 -3.34 -4.51 -4.13
C GLU A 636 -4.40 -5.53 -4.56
N PHE A 637 -5.44 -5.64 -3.75
CA PHE A 637 -6.63 -6.41 -4.10
C PHE A 637 -7.53 -5.54 -4.95
N ARG A 638 -7.91 -6.03 -6.13
CA ARG A 638 -8.78 -5.32 -7.07
C ARG A 638 -10.26 -5.43 -6.67
N MET A 639 -10.62 -6.53 -6.02
CA MET A 639 -12.00 -6.87 -5.65
C MET A 639 -12.18 -6.95 -4.13
N ALA A 640 -11.21 -7.51 -3.42
CA ALA A 640 -11.30 -7.74 -1.99
C ALA A 640 -10.84 -6.54 -1.15
N ASP A 641 -11.78 -5.84 -0.51
CA ASP A 641 -11.47 -4.95 0.61
C ASP A 641 -11.29 -5.79 1.90
N LEU A 642 -10.09 -5.81 2.50
CA LEU A 642 -9.84 -6.58 3.73
C LEU A 642 -10.58 -6.06 4.97
N ALA A 643 -10.99 -4.79 4.99
CA ALA A 643 -11.79 -4.25 6.08
C ALA A 643 -13.21 -4.85 6.08
N VAL A 644 -13.74 -5.15 4.88
CA VAL A 644 -15.07 -5.75 4.69
C VAL A 644 -14.99 -7.28 4.64
N HIS A 645 -13.98 -7.82 3.97
CA HIS A 645 -13.87 -9.23 3.61
C HIS A 645 -12.86 -10.01 4.48
N GLY A 646 -12.42 -9.47 5.62
CA GLY A 646 -11.42 -10.10 6.48
C GLY A 646 -11.76 -11.55 6.87
N ASP A 647 -13.03 -11.86 7.10
CA ASP A 647 -13.50 -13.22 7.42
C ASP A 647 -13.33 -14.19 6.24
N LEU A 648 -13.47 -13.70 5.00
CA LEU A 648 -13.30 -14.52 3.80
C LEU A 648 -11.85 -14.95 3.59
N LEU A 649 -10.88 -14.16 4.06
CA LEU A 649 -9.46 -14.49 3.95
C LEU A 649 -9.10 -15.76 4.74
N ALA A 650 -9.62 -15.89 5.96
CA ALA A 650 -9.40 -17.08 6.78
C ALA A 650 -9.94 -18.33 6.09
N VAL A 651 -11.16 -18.24 5.53
CA VAL A 651 -11.79 -19.35 4.80
C VAL A 651 -11.00 -19.67 3.52
N ALA A 652 -10.61 -18.68 2.74
CA ALA A 652 -9.83 -18.86 1.52
C ALA A 652 -8.48 -19.56 1.79
N ARG A 653 -7.84 -19.25 2.92
CA ARG A 653 -6.60 -19.91 3.36
C ARG A 653 -6.83 -21.38 3.69
N ASP A 654 -7.87 -21.66 4.48
CA ASP A 654 -8.17 -23.01 4.92
C ASP A 654 -8.60 -23.90 3.73
N ASP A 655 -9.36 -23.34 2.78
CA ASP A 655 -9.71 -24.00 1.51
C ASP A 655 -8.48 -24.25 0.64
N ALA A 656 -7.60 -23.25 0.45
CA ALA A 656 -6.34 -23.43 -0.29
C ALA A 656 -5.46 -24.54 0.30
N ARG A 657 -5.41 -24.67 1.63
CA ARG A 657 -4.70 -25.76 2.30
C ARG A 657 -5.35 -27.11 2.01
N LEU A 658 -6.67 -27.21 2.18
CA LEU A 658 -7.42 -28.43 1.92
C LEU A 658 -7.29 -28.90 0.46
N ILE A 659 -7.31 -27.95 -0.48
CA ILE A 659 -7.08 -28.21 -1.91
C ILE A 659 -5.72 -28.86 -2.11
N LEU A 660 -4.64 -28.27 -1.60
CA LEU A 660 -3.29 -28.81 -1.84
C LEU A 660 -2.99 -30.09 -1.05
N ASP A 661 -3.65 -30.32 0.09
CA ASP A 661 -3.54 -31.58 0.82
C ASP A 661 -4.18 -32.75 0.04
N ARG A 662 -5.24 -32.48 -0.73
CA ARG A 662 -5.98 -33.50 -1.51
C ARG A 662 -5.52 -33.62 -2.97
N ASP A 663 -5.21 -32.50 -3.59
CA ASP A 663 -4.79 -32.38 -4.99
C ASP A 663 -3.56 -31.47 -5.11
N PRO A 664 -2.38 -31.93 -4.63
CA PRO A 664 -1.12 -31.17 -4.64
C PRO A 664 -0.76 -30.57 -6.00
N GLU A 665 -1.10 -31.29 -7.07
CA GLU A 665 -0.75 -30.92 -8.43
C GLU A 665 -1.89 -30.22 -9.17
N LEU A 666 -3.07 -30.02 -8.56
CA LEU A 666 -4.24 -29.42 -9.20
C LEU A 666 -4.66 -30.16 -10.49
N GLN A 667 -4.72 -31.48 -10.46
CA GLN A 667 -5.08 -32.32 -11.62
C GLN A 667 -6.58 -32.68 -11.70
N SER A 668 -7.29 -32.63 -10.58
CA SER A 668 -8.73 -32.89 -10.50
C SER A 668 -9.54 -31.88 -11.33
N GLU A 669 -10.83 -32.13 -11.53
CA GLU A 669 -11.71 -31.18 -12.23
C GLU A 669 -11.69 -29.78 -11.58
N ARG A 670 -11.86 -29.74 -10.25
CA ARG A 670 -11.74 -28.50 -9.45
C ARG A 670 -10.32 -27.93 -9.52
N GLY A 671 -9.29 -28.78 -9.48
CA GLY A 671 -7.89 -28.37 -9.63
C GLY A 671 -7.62 -27.64 -10.95
N ARG A 672 -8.15 -28.16 -12.07
CA ARG A 672 -8.04 -27.51 -13.39
C ARG A 672 -8.78 -26.18 -13.42
N ALA A 673 -9.94 -26.07 -12.80
CA ALA A 673 -10.66 -24.80 -12.65
C ALA A 673 -9.85 -23.79 -11.79
N LEU A 674 -9.23 -24.23 -10.70
CA LEU A 674 -8.36 -23.40 -9.88
C LEU A 674 -7.10 -22.92 -10.62
N ARG A 675 -6.55 -23.72 -11.55
CA ARG A 675 -5.50 -23.24 -12.46
C ARG A 675 -5.99 -22.09 -13.34
N VAL A 676 -7.23 -22.15 -13.83
CA VAL A 676 -7.85 -21.03 -14.57
C VAL A 676 -7.96 -19.80 -13.66
N LEU A 677 -8.42 -19.96 -12.42
CA LEU A 677 -8.47 -18.87 -11.43
C LEU A 677 -7.09 -18.22 -11.20
N LEU A 678 -6.05 -19.03 -11.01
CA LEU A 678 -4.68 -18.52 -10.83
C LEU A 678 -4.21 -17.70 -12.04
N TYR A 679 -4.51 -18.14 -13.25
CA TYR A 679 -4.18 -17.38 -14.46
C TYR A 679 -5.03 -16.12 -14.62
N LEU A 680 -6.31 -16.16 -14.25
CA LEU A 680 -7.23 -15.01 -14.29
C LEU A 680 -6.74 -13.85 -13.41
N PHE A 681 -6.19 -14.16 -12.23
CA PHE A 681 -5.59 -13.18 -11.32
C PHE A 681 -4.07 -13.03 -11.49
N GLU A 682 -3.52 -13.41 -12.65
CA GLU A 682 -2.11 -13.23 -13.03
C GLU A 682 -1.09 -13.86 -12.05
N ARG A 683 -1.48 -14.92 -11.33
CA ARG A 683 -0.63 -15.69 -10.41
C ARG A 683 0.21 -16.75 -11.14
N GLU A 684 0.74 -16.41 -12.31
CA GLU A 684 1.39 -17.37 -13.21
C GLU A 684 2.67 -17.99 -12.64
N GLN A 685 3.37 -17.25 -11.78
CA GLN A 685 4.57 -17.76 -11.11
C GLN A 685 4.24 -19.00 -10.27
N ALA A 686 3.11 -18.99 -9.55
CA ALA A 686 2.65 -20.15 -8.80
C ALA A 686 2.40 -21.37 -9.71
N VAL A 687 1.85 -21.14 -10.90
CA VAL A 687 1.61 -22.20 -11.88
C VAL A 687 2.92 -22.74 -12.50
N LYS A 688 3.97 -21.92 -12.60
CA LYS A 688 5.29 -22.41 -13.05
C LYS A 688 5.87 -23.44 -12.08
N TYR A 689 5.70 -23.24 -10.77
CA TYR A 689 6.17 -24.18 -9.74
C TYR A 689 5.47 -25.55 -9.80
N LEU A 690 4.23 -25.61 -10.31
CA LEU A 690 3.55 -26.89 -10.58
C LEU A 690 4.16 -27.66 -11.76
N ARG A 691 4.85 -26.98 -12.68
CA ARG A 691 5.44 -27.59 -13.90
C ARG A 691 6.92 -27.93 -13.75
N SER A 692 7.59 -27.39 -12.73
CA SER A 692 9.01 -27.63 -12.42
C SER A 692 9.24 -28.72 -11.38
N GLY A 693 8.16 -29.35 -10.90
CA GLY A 693 8.18 -30.45 -9.92
C GLY A 693 8.35 -31.82 -10.54
#